data_AF-A0A2V4V655-F1
#
_entry.id   AF-A0A2V4V655-F1
#
_cell.length_a   1.000
_cell.length_b   1.000
_cell.length_c   1.000
_cell.angle_alpha   90.00
_cell.angle_beta   90.00
_cell.angle_gamma   90.00
#
_symmetry.space_group_name_H-M   'P 1'
#
loop_
_entity.id
_entity.type
_entity.pdbx_description
1 polymer ?
#
loop_
_entity_poly.entity_id
_entity_poly.type
_entity_poly.pdbx_seq_one_letter_code
_entity_poly.pdbx_strand_id
1 'polypeptide(L)'
;MFLTYDDIDNPNLVGNKFFYLSQLSRLQGNFFVPKAICISTNMFQEILGHERIDWLKHFFEDLRATVGCYLVDSIADLNSLIQNLTLDQSFRNNLEYKLKEVFGERYLLKSYAVRSSSVSEDSVNNSYAGVYHSELNVKGIGQICSSILLIMSQYYSYSSIASRIRVNNYEYMPDLGIIIQQMVEPLYAGVAFTFKEKECMLEYVEGLGDKLVSGNIEPYRYSTETDYNASNYATDDQKLDDIISVILELKKVIGFQVDVEWAMNHRKDLYILQMRPVTKELAETNNDPKYLVASLYLEQLPLDLNLGECASVYASYVKKRSSIYQLAEQLGCKTGKGYVLNFNGKGLLTFANKFNDLLNSSQSDKYVLDLNDNIRQVILTKDDIFTYLVDTYTLTLNSLEQHTVILREFIQGDFGFISKYYKENELFIEYSYDGLLAINRGIADCYQVYFTEEGNVEIQTDQEVSTTLAENFNFIKKLTEEMNNKHHGCQLEWVMYQGTPYFVDYSNESSLITFEKNGDGLAIVKGSAHGPALNLIQEKETLFRLSVGPAVSINKSDDLAYHTELKKIFGVLEAFETKPIIVVDKPYAVLSIFFDKVAGFIFKEGSLLCHLSVLLRENEIPSLISPIIDEIKTNDELLISDQQLLILKVTEERGATS
;
A
#
# COMPACT_ATOMS: atom_id res chain seq x y z
N MET A 1 2.71 -29.99 -9.07
CA MET A 1 2.23 -30.97 -10.05
C MET A 1 2.06 -30.29 -11.41
N PHE A 2 2.38 -30.98 -12.52
CA PHE A 2 2.06 -30.50 -13.87
C PHE A 2 0.72 -31.09 -14.31
N LEU A 3 -0.27 -30.24 -14.49
CA LEU A 3 -1.68 -30.62 -14.70
C LEU A 3 -2.07 -30.43 -16.17
N THR A 4 -2.98 -31.27 -16.66
CA THR A 4 -3.63 -31.15 -17.96
C THR A 4 -5.09 -30.74 -17.78
N TYR A 5 -5.83 -30.50 -18.87
CA TYR A 5 -7.24 -30.13 -18.78
C TYR A 5 -8.12 -31.19 -18.10
N ASP A 6 -7.75 -32.47 -18.17
CA ASP A 6 -8.52 -33.55 -17.57
C ASP A 6 -8.37 -33.59 -16.04
N ASP A 7 -7.33 -32.94 -15.50
CA ASP A 7 -6.99 -33.00 -14.08
C ASP A 7 -7.64 -31.88 -13.25
N ILE A 8 -8.48 -31.02 -13.86
CA ILE A 8 -8.93 -29.75 -13.25
C ILE A 8 -10.43 -29.75 -12.94
N ASP A 9 -10.74 -29.60 -11.65
CA ASP A 9 -12.10 -29.32 -11.15
C ASP A 9 -12.15 -28.08 -10.24
N ASN A 10 -11.00 -27.50 -9.86
CA ASN A 10 -10.89 -26.40 -8.92
C ASN A 10 -9.97 -25.29 -9.44
N PRO A 11 -10.45 -24.03 -9.59
CA PRO A 11 -9.62 -22.92 -10.05
C PRO A 11 -8.46 -22.59 -9.09
N ASN A 12 -8.55 -22.89 -7.79
CA ASN A 12 -7.50 -22.57 -6.81
C ASN A 12 -6.16 -23.29 -7.04
N LEU A 13 -6.15 -24.35 -7.86
CA LEU A 13 -4.92 -25.07 -8.16
C LEU A 13 -4.16 -24.50 -9.37
N VAL A 14 -4.84 -23.76 -10.25
CA VAL A 14 -4.34 -23.41 -11.60
C VAL A 14 -4.70 -21.99 -12.06
N GLY A 15 -5.49 -21.26 -11.28
CA GLY A 15 -6.08 -19.97 -11.64
C GLY A 15 -7.21 -20.07 -12.67
N ASN A 16 -7.90 -18.96 -12.86
CA ASN A 16 -9.13 -18.91 -13.64
C ASN A 16 -8.92 -19.15 -15.14
N LYS A 17 -7.84 -18.62 -15.74
CA LYS A 17 -7.57 -18.79 -17.18
C LYS A 17 -7.46 -20.26 -17.56
N PHE A 18 -6.66 -21.03 -16.81
CA PHE A 18 -6.49 -22.45 -17.10
C PHE A 18 -7.76 -23.24 -16.77
N PHE A 19 -8.44 -22.88 -15.68
CA PHE A 19 -9.74 -23.46 -15.33
C PHE A 19 -10.75 -23.29 -16.47
N TYR A 20 -10.95 -22.08 -17.00
CA TYR A 20 -11.85 -21.85 -18.11
C TYR A 20 -11.43 -22.58 -19.38
N LEU A 21 -10.13 -22.60 -19.73
CA LEU A 21 -9.65 -23.39 -20.86
C LEU A 21 -9.94 -24.90 -20.69
N SER A 22 -9.83 -25.43 -19.47
CA SER A 22 -10.17 -26.83 -19.19
C SER A 22 -11.65 -27.09 -19.40
N GLN A 23 -12.53 -26.20 -18.95
CA GLN A 23 -13.97 -26.31 -19.16
C GLN A 23 -14.32 -26.25 -20.65
N LEU A 24 -13.73 -25.31 -21.39
CA LEU A 24 -13.93 -25.17 -22.83
C LEU A 24 -13.44 -26.40 -23.62
N SER A 25 -12.33 -27.01 -23.19
CA SER A 25 -11.77 -28.19 -23.87
C SER A 25 -12.69 -29.42 -23.82
N ARG A 26 -13.63 -29.45 -22.86
CA ARG A 26 -14.62 -30.52 -22.67
C ARG A 26 -15.92 -30.29 -23.46
N LEU A 27 -16.13 -29.09 -23.99
CA LEU A 27 -17.33 -28.75 -24.76
C LEU A 27 -17.24 -29.30 -26.19
N GLN A 28 -18.39 -29.71 -26.72
CA GLN A 28 -18.53 -30.01 -28.15
C GLN A 28 -18.95 -28.73 -28.88
N GLY A 29 -18.14 -28.27 -29.82
CA GLY A 29 -18.41 -27.06 -30.60
C GLY A 29 -17.53 -26.95 -31.84
N ASN A 30 -17.80 -25.97 -32.69
CA ASN A 30 -17.02 -25.70 -33.90
C ASN A 30 -15.78 -24.83 -33.60
N PHE A 31 -15.03 -25.20 -32.57
CA PHE A 31 -13.79 -24.55 -32.15
C PHE A 31 -12.85 -25.55 -31.49
N PHE A 32 -11.58 -25.15 -31.35
CA PHE A 32 -10.56 -25.92 -30.67
C PHE A 32 -9.98 -25.14 -29.50
N VAL A 33 -9.48 -25.86 -28.49
CA VAL A 33 -8.63 -25.27 -27.45
C VAL A 33 -7.22 -25.82 -27.67
N PRO A 34 -6.19 -24.97 -27.81
CA PRO A 34 -4.83 -25.46 -27.97
C PRO A 34 -4.40 -26.30 -26.78
N LYS A 35 -3.68 -27.40 -27.02
CA LYS A 35 -3.13 -28.22 -25.93
C LYS A 35 -2.32 -27.36 -24.97
N ALA A 36 -2.47 -27.62 -23.68
CA ALA A 36 -1.70 -26.92 -22.65
C ALA A 36 -1.44 -27.84 -21.46
N ILE A 37 -0.42 -27.45 -20.68
CA ILE A 37 -0.22 -27.92 -19.31
C ILE A 37 -0.21 -26.72 -18.37
N CYS A 38 -0.52 -26.94 -17.10
CA CYS A 38 -0.42 -25.92 -16.06
C CYS A 38 0.49 -26.41 -14.93
N ILE A 39 1.39 -25.54 -14.50
CA ILE A 39 2.13 -25.69 -13.26
C ILE A 39 1.22 -25.23 -12.14
N SER A 40 0.90 -26.14 -11.22
CA SER A 40 0.01 -25.83 -10.09
C SER A 40 0.63 -24.81 -9.13
N THR A 41 -0.20 -24.00 -8.49
CA THR A 41 0.18 -23.03 -7.44
C THR A 41 1.11 -23.62 -6.37
N ASN A 42 0.86 -24.85 -5.94
CA ASN A 42 1.66 -25.56 -4.93
C ASN A 42 3.14 -25.78 -5.31
N MET A 43 3.52 -25.80 -6.60
CA MET A 43 4.91 -26.04 -7.00
C MET A 43 5.83 -24.87 -6.64
N PHE A 44 5.28 -23.68 -6.42
CA PHE A 44 6.09 -22.54 -6.04
C PHE A 44 6.71 -22.70 -4.67
N GLN A 45 6.03 -23.39 -3.74
CA GLN A 45 6.61 -23.73 -2.44
C GLN A 45 7.88 -24.57 -2.60
N GLU A 46 7.86 -25.56 -3.51
CA GLU A 46 9.01 -26.39 -3.81
C GLU A 46 10.16 -25.58 -4.46
N ILE A 47 9.83 -24.68 -5.41
CA ILE A 47 10.83 -23.87 -6.12
C ILE A 47 11.49 -22.83 -5.19
N LEU A 48 10.72 -22.17 -4.33
CA LEU A 48 11.23 -21.16 -3.42
C LEU A 48 12.11 -21.81 -2.33
N GLY A 49 11.67 -22.96 -1.79
CA GLY A 49 12.31 -23.65 -0.68
C GLY A 49 12.08 -22.95 0.67
N HIS A 50 12.23 -23.70 1.76
CA HIS A 50 11.85 -23.25 3.11
C HIS A 50 12.53 -21.93 3.55
N GLU A 51 13.85 -21.79 3.35
CA GLU A 51 14.57 -20.59 3.80
C GLU A 51 14.07 -19.30 3.14
N ARG A 52 13.78 -19.33 1.83
CA ARG A 52 13.25 -18.15 1.13
C ARG A 52 11.80 -17.87 1.52
N ILE A 53 11.01 -18.92 1.74
CA ILE A 53 9.63 -18.79 2.20
C ILE A 53 9.58 -18.11 3.56
N ASP A 54 10.44 -18.54 4.49
CA ASP A 54 10.53 -17.92 5.80
C ASP A 54 10.94 -16.46 5.69
N TRP A 55 11.95 -16.14 4.86
CA TRP A 55 12.34 -14.74 4.61
C TRP A 55 11.18 -13.91 4.04
N LEU A 56 10.49 -14.41 3.00
CA LEU A 56 9.36 -13.74 2.36
C LEU A 56 8.22 -13.50 3.34
N LYS A 57 7.94 -14.47 4.21
CA LYS A 57 6.92 -14.33 5.25
C LYS A 57 7.23 -13.15 6.17
N HIS A 58 8.45 -13.05 6.69
CA HIS A 58 8.86 -11.93 7.55
C HIS A 58 8.81 -10.60 6.79
N PHE A 59 9.29 -10.57 5.54
CA PHE A 59 9.25 -9.37 4.70
C PHE A 59 7.82 -8.86 4.52
N PHE A 60 6.87 -9.72 4.15
CA PHE A 60 5.49 -9.31 3.91
C PHE A 60 4.70 -9.05 5.21
N GLU A 61 5.06 -9.68 6.33
CA GLU A 61 4.56 -9.31 7.66
C GLU A 61 4.98 -7.87 8.02
N ASP A 62 6.23 -7.51 7.80
CA ASP A 62 6.75 -6.16 8.04
C ASP A 62 6.12 -5.15 7.07
N LEU A 63 5.99 -5.52 5.80
CA LEU A 63 5.31 -4.73 4.77
C LEU A 63 3.85 -4.42 5.14
N ARG A 64 3.14 -5.40 5.73
CA ARG A 64 1.77 -5.22 6.23
C ARG A 64 1.73 -4.28 7.43
N ALA A 65 2.62 -4.50 8.40
CA ALA A 65 2.66 -3.68 9.62
C ALA A 65 3.04 -2.22 9.33
N THR A 66 3.88 -1.99 8.32
CA THR A 66 4.36 -0.66 7.92
C THR A 66 3.55 -0.04 6.78
N VAL A 67 2.57 -0.77 6.23
CA VAL A 67 1.77 -0.37 5.06
C VAL A 67 2.65 0.01 3.86
N GLY A 68 3.77 -0.69 3.69
CA GLY A 68 4.68 -0.48 2.57
C GLY A 68 5.56 0.78 2.65
N CYS A 69 5.64 1.48 3.79
CA CYS A 69 6.42 2.71 3.86
C CYS A 69 7.92 2.54 3.56
N TYR A 70 8.46 1.32 3.75
CA TYR A 70 9.84 0.96 3.45
C TYR A 70 9.99 0.07 2.21
N LEU A 71 8.96 -0.02 1.37
CA LEU A 71 9.00 -0.89 0.18
C LEU A 71 10.14 -0.49 -0.76
N VAL A 72 10.37 0.80 -0.97
CA VAL A 72 11.43 1.31 -1.85
C VAL A 72 12.80 0.89 -1.34
N ASP A 73 13.05 1.00 -0.04
CA ASP A 73 14.33 0.63 0.57
C ASP A 73 14.56 -0.88 0.55
N SER A 74 13.49 -1.67 0.72
CA SER A 74 13.56 -3.12 0.90
C SER A 74 13.45 -3.91 -0.41
N ILE A 75 13.09 -3.27 -1.53
CA ILE A 75 12.89 -3.96 -2.82
C ILE A 75 14.19 -4.53 -3.38
N ALA A 76 15.33 -3.91 -3.09
CA ALA A 76 16.63 -4.39 -3.55
C ALA A 76 16.96 -5.78 -2.98
N ASP A 77 16.69 -5.99 -1.69
CA ASP A 77 16.90 -7.27 -1.02
C ASP A 77 15.96 -8.35 -1.55
N LEU A 78 14.68 -8.01 -1.75
CA LEU A 78 13.71 -8.92 -2.37
C LEU A 78 14.15 -9.31 -3.77
N ASN A 79 14.58 -8.35 -4.60
CA ASN A 79 15.06 -8.63 -5.95
C ASN A 79 16.29 -9.56 -5.93
N SER A 80 17.23 -9.36 -5.02
CA SER A 80 18.39 -10.23 -4.84
C SER A 80 17.99 -11.67 -4.49
N LEU A 81 17.01 -11.84 -3.60
CA LEU A 81 16.48 -13.15 -3.22
C LEU A 81 15.86 -13.89 -4.43
N ILE A 82 15.06 -13.17 -5.22
CA ILE A 82 14.27 -13.72 -6.33
C ILE A 82 15.11 -13.97 -7.58
N GLN A 83 16.10 -13.12 -7.88
CA GLN A 83 16.98 -13.30 -9.05
C GLN A 83 17.83 -14.57 -8.97
N ASN A 84 18.10 -15.07 -7.77
CA ASN A 84 18.88 -16.30 -7.54
C ASN A 84 18.02 -17.58 -7.58
N LEU A 85 16.74 -17.49 -7.96
CA LEU A 85 15.89 -18.68 -8.11
C LEU A 85 16.35 -19.54 -9.28
N THR A 86 16.41 -20.84 -9.05
CA THR A 86 16.78 -21.83 -10.07
C THR A 86 15.81 -22.99 -10.05
N LEU A 87 15.53 -23.54 -11.23
CA LEU A 87 14.79 -24.78 -11.38
C LEU A 87 15.80 -25.92 -11.46
N ASP A 88 15.74 -26.81 -10.48
CA ASP A 88 16.65 -27.95 -10.34
C ASP A 88 16.49 -28.98 -11.48
N GLN A 89 17.40 -29.96 -11.52
CA GLN A 89 17.37 -30.97 -12.58
C GLN A 89 16.14 -31.88 -12.49
N SER A 90 15.62 -32.13 -11.29
CA SER A 90 14.44 -32.97 -11.07
C SER A 90 13.19 -32.32 -11.68
N PHE A 91 12.99 -31.04 -11.40
CA PHE A 91 11.93 -30.21 -11.98
C PHE A 91 12.01 -30.20 -13.51
N ARG A 92 13.20 -29.95 -14.06
CA ARG A 92 13.43 -29.93 -15.51
C ARG A 92 13.08 -31.27 -16.17
N ASN A 93 13.50 -32.39 -15.58
CA ASN A 93 13.20 -33.72 -16.09
C ASN A 93 11.70 -34.02 -16.04
N ASN A 94 11.02 -33.67 -14.95
CA ASN A 94 9.57 -33.87 -14.81
C ASN A 94 8.78 -33.01 -15.79
N LEU A 95 9.19 -31.75 -15.98
CA LEU A 95 8.60 -30.87 -16.99
C LEU A 95 8.81 -31.44 -18.39
N GLU A 96 10.02 -31.88 -18.73
CA GLU A 96 10.32 -32.47 -20.02
C GLU A 96 9.49 -33.73 -20.30
N TYR A 97 9.35 -34.60 -19.30
CA TYR A 97 8.49 -35.78 -19.38
C TYR A 97 7.04 -35.38 -19.70
N LYS A 98 6.48 -34.40 -18.97
CA LYS A 98 5.10 -33.96 -19.19
C LYS A 98 4.92 -33.27 -20.55
N LEU A 99 5.91 -32.51 -21.02
CA LEU A 99 5.89 -31.93 -22.36
C LEU A 99 5.86 -33.00 -23.45
N LYS A 100 6.65 -34.07 -23.31
CA LYS A 100 6.62 -35.22 -24.25
C LYS A 100 5.28 -35.95 -24.21
N GLU A 101 4.73 -36.16 -23.02
CA GLU A 101 3.42 -36.81 -22.83
C GLU A 101 2.30 -36.06 -23.56
N VAL A 102 2.22 -34.74 -23.39
CA VAL A 102 1.08 -33.93 -23.89
C VAL A 102 1.28 -33.49 -25.35
N PHE A 103 2.50 -33.09 -25.71
CA PHE A 103 2.81 -32.51 -27.03
C PHE A 103 3.51 -33.49 -27.98
N GLY A 104 3.88 -34.69 -27.52
CA GLY A 104 4.54 -35.75 -28.28
C GLY A 104 6.06 -35.57 -28.39
N GLU A 105 6.73 -36.56 -29.01
CA GLU A 105 8.20 -36.59 -29.16
C GLU A 105 8.79 -35.37 -29.89
N ARG A 106 7.97 -34.66 -30.68
CA ARG A 106 8.38 -33.45 -31.41
C ARG A 106 8.14 -32.15 -30.62
N TYR A 107 7.95 -32.22 -29.30
CA TYR A 107 7.71 -31.04 -28.46
C TYR A 107 8.79 -29.94 -28.60
N LEU A 108 10.04 -30.29 -28.92
CA LEU A 108 11.14 -29.34 -29.17
C LEU A 108 10.98 -28.53 -30.48
N LEU A 109 10.20 -29.02 -31.44
CA LEU A 109 9.95 -28.32 -32.71
C LEU A 109 8.75 -27.35 -32.63
N LYS A 110 8.01 -27.36 -31.51
CA LYS A 110 6.86 -26.51 -31.28
C LYS A 110 7.29 -25.24 -30.54
N SER A 111 6.48 -24.18 -30.65
CA SER A 111 6.54 -23.00 -29.78
C SER A 111 5.37 -22.99 -28.81
N TYR A 112 5.57 -22.30 -27.69
CA TYR A 112 4.62 -22.21 -26.59
C TYR A 112 4.37 -20.76 -26.18
N ALA A 113 3.16 -20.50 -25.71
CA ALA A 113 2.83 -19.35 -24.89
C ALA A 113 2.95 -19.78 -23.43
N VAL A 114 3.76 -19.07 -22.64
CA VAL A 114 3.90 -19.28 -21.20
C VAL A 114 3.21 -18.13 -20.47
N ARG A 115 2.15 -18.42 -19.72
CA ARG A 115 1.24 -17.39 -19.19
C ARG A 115 0.95 -17.60 -17.70
N SER A 116 0.87 -16.49 -16.99
CA SER A 116 0.34 -16.41 -15.62
C SER A 116 -1.20 -16.63 -15.60
N SER A 117 -1.71 -17.36 -14.60
CA SER A 117 -3.13 -17.64 -14.37
C SER A 117 -3.43 -17.58 -12.87
N SER A 118 -4.12 -16.54 -12.37
CA SER A 118 -4.48 -16.42 -10.94
C SER A 118 -5.98 -16.55 -10.72
N VAL A 119 -6.39 -16.87 -9.49
CA VAL A 119 -7.79 -16.83 -9.04
C VAL A 119 -8.24 -15.39 -8.79
N SER A 120 -7.33 -14.55 -8.31
CA SER A 120 -7.61 -13.15 -7.93
C SER A 120 -7.70 -12.21 -9.14
N GLU A 121 -7.26 -12.67 -10.32
CA GLU A 121 -7.22 -11.92 -11.59
C GLU A 121 -8.59 -11.50 -12.13
N ASP A 122 -9.62 -12.33 -11.91
CA ASP A 122 -10.94 -12.14 -12.51
C ASP A 122 -12.03 -11.87 -11.46
N SER A 123 -11.65 -11.34 -10.28
CA SER A 123 -12.63 -10.91 -9.28
C SER A 123 -13.32 -9.61 -9.73
N VAL A 124 -14.63 -9.50 -9.48
CA VAL A 124 -15.48 -8.36 -9.89
C VAL A 124 -14.93 -7.00 -9.41
N ASN A 125 -14.13 -6.99 -8.34
CA ASN A 125 -13.65 -5.77 -7.70
C ASN A 125 -12.19 -5.42 -7.98
N ASN A 126 -11.34 -6.35 -8.46
CA ASN A 126 -9.90 -6.11 -8.57
C ASN A 126 -9.32 -6.68 -9.88
N SER A 127 -9.05 -5.81 -10.84
CA SER A 127 -8.15 -6.09 -11.96
C SER A 127 -6.73 -5.72 -11.53
N TYR A 128 -5.93 -6.71 -11.12
CA TYR A 128 -4.53 -6.48 -10.76
C TYR A 128 -3.69 -6.24 -12.03
N ALA A 129 -3.73 -5.01 -12.54
CA ALA A 129 -2.83 -4.63 -13.61
C ALA A 129 -1.37 -4.79 -13.12
N GLY A 130 -0.49 -5.31 -13.99
CA GLY A 130 0.94 -5.50 -13.71
C GLY A 130 1.34 -6.83 -13.05
N VAL A 131 0.39 -7.64 -12.58
CA VAL A 131 0.68 -8.97 -11.97
C VAL A 131 0.82 -10.08 -13.03
N TYR A 132 0.27 -9.85 -14.23
CA TYR A 132 0.06 -10.91 -15.22
C TYR A 132 0.99 -10.78 -16.42
N HIS A 133 2.00 -11.65 -16.46
CA HIS A 133 2.96 -11.74 -17.55
C HIS A 133 2.64 -12.89 -18.52
N SER A 134 2.92 -12.68 -19.82
CA SER A 134 2.81 -13.69 -20.87
C SER A 134 4.00 -13.60 -21.82
N GLU A 135 4.71 -14.72 -22.00
CA GLU A 135 5.78 -14.87 -22.99
C GLU A 135 5.26 -15.70 -24.17
N LEU A 136 5.39 -15.19 -25.39
CA LEU A 136 4.97 -15.88 -26.60
C LEU A 136 6.17 -16.43 -27.37
N ASN A 137 5.93 -17.38 -28.26
CA ASN A 137 6.97 -17.99 -29.11
C ASN A 137 8.13 -18.64 -28.35
N VAL A 138 7.90 -19.10 -27.11
CA VAL A 138 8.89 -19.77 -26.26
C VAL A 138 9.22 -21.15 -26.82
N LYS A 139 10.50 -21.49 -26.98
CA LYS A 139 10.97 -22.74 -27.60
C LYS A 139 11.98 -23.48 -26.76
N GLY A 140 11.77 -24.79 -26.64
CA GLY A 140 12.67 -25.68 -25.91
C GLY A 140 12.60 -25.51 -24.39
N ILE A 141 13.09 -26.52 -23.68
CA ILE A 141 12.98 -26.60 -22.22
C ILE A 141 13.66 -25.43 -21.49
N GLY A 142 14.81 -24.97 -22.00
CA GLY A 142 15.57 -23.88 -21.39
C GLY A 142 14.79 -22.57 -21.35
N GLN A 143 14.18 -22.15 -22.46
CA GLN A 143 13.39 -20.91 -22.50
C GLN A 143 12.11 -21.05 -21.68
N ILE A 144 11.44 -22.21 -21.70
CA ILE A 144 10.26 -22.45 -20.85
C ILE A 144 10.62 -22.26 -19.37
N CYS A 145 11.74 -22.84 -18.92
CA CYS A 145 12.24 -22.65 -17.56
C CYS A 145 12.54 -21.18 -17.24
N SER A 146 13.16 -20.44 -18.15
CA SER A 146 13.40 -19.01 -17.98
C SER A 146 12.11 -18.21 -17.89
N SER A 147 11.11 -18.51 -18.73
CA SER A 147 9.79 -17.85 -18.69
C SER A 147 9.03 -18.15 -17.40
N ILE A 148 9.14 -19.36 -16.86
CA ILE A 148 8.57 -19.73 -15.54
C ILE A 148 9.17 -18.84 -14.44
N LEU A 149 10.49 -18.73 -14.37
CA LEU A 149 11.19 -17.92 -13.37
C LEU A 149 10.86 -16.42 -13.53
N LEU A 150 10.74 -15.94 -14.77
CA LEU A 150 10.33 -14.56 -15.05
C LEU A 150 8.91 -14.28 -14.56
N ILE A 151 7.95 -15.15 -14.84
CA ILE A 151 6.57 -14.98 -14.36
C ILE A 151 6.52 -14.98 -12.82
N MET A 152 7.28 -15.87 -12.18
CA MET A 152 7.40 -15.88 -10.72
C MET A 152 8.02 -14.59 -10.19
N SER A 153 9.05 -14.06 -10.83
CA SER A 153 9.69 -12.82 -10.38
C SER A 153 8.81 -11.59 -10.55
N GLN A 154 7.93 -11.55 -11.56
CA GLN A 154 6.97 -10.47 -11.75
C GLN A 154 5.98 -10.33 -10.59
N TYR A 155 5.60 -11.42 -9.92
CA TYR A 155 4.78 -11.36 -8.70
C TYR A 155 5.46 -10.57 -7.57
N TYR A 156 6.79 -10.56 -7.54
CA TYR A 156 7.61 -9.85 -6.56
C TYR A 156 8.15 -8.51 -7.07
N SER A 157 7.72 -8.06 -8.25
CA SER A 157 8.09 -6.73 -8.75
C SER A 157 7.50 -5.63 -7.88
N TYR A 158 8.15 -4.47 -7.88
CA TYR A 158 7.70 -3.29 -7.14
C TYR A 158 6.25 -2.92 -7.48
N SER A 159 5.93 -2.81 -8.78
CA SER A 159 4.59 -2.46 -9.27
C SER A 159 3.53 -3.49 -8.84
N SER A 160 3.85 -4.78 -8.96
CA SER A 160 2.96 -5.85 -8.51
C SER A 160 2.70 -5.79 -7.01
N ILE A 161 3.71 -5.52 -6.18
CA ILE A 161 3.55 -5.40 -4.73
C ILE A 161 2.77 -4.15 -4.38
N ALA A 162 3.12 -2.99 -4.94
CA ALA A 162 2.42 -1.72 -4.70
C ALA A 162 0.92 -1.82 -5.05
N SER A 163 0.59 -2.43 -6.18
CA SER A 163 -0.79 -2.69 -6.61
C SER A 163 -1.54 -3.60 -5.62
N ARG A 164 -0.88 -4.64 -5.08
CA ARG A 164 -1.48 -5.52 -4.05
C ARG A 164 -1.68 -4.83 -2.71
N ILE A 165 -0.72 -4.03 -2.24
CA ILE A 165 -0.85 -3.22 -1.01
C ILE A 165 -2.08 -2.32 -1.10
N ARG A 166 -2.37 -1.75 -2.29
CA ARG A 166 -3.52 -0.84 -2.50
C ARG A 166 -4.85 -1.46 -2.14
N VAL A 167 -4.97 -2.76 -2.37
CA VAL A 167 -6.17 -3.56 -2.10
C VAL A 167 -6.00 -4.42 -0.84
N ASN A 168 -5.07 -4.05 0.05
CA ASN A 168 -4.81 -4.72 1.32
C ASN A 168 -4.42 -6.21 1.17
N ASN A 169 -3.75 -6.56 0.07
CA ASN A 169 -3.25 -7.90 -0.19
C ASN A 169 -1.74 -7.96 0.07
N TYR A 170 -1.35 -8.75 1.07
CA TYR A 170 0.05 -8.97 1.48
C TYR A 170 0.47 -10.43 1.35
N GLU A 171 -0.18 -11.19 0.45
CA GLU A 171 0.16 -12.60 0.23
C GLU A 171 1.60 -12.73 -0.28
N TYR A 172 2.45 -13.37 0.53
CA TYR A 172 3.87 -13.58 0.22
C TYR A 172 4.11 -14.72 -0.76
N MET A 173 3.15 -15.65 -0.85
CA MET A 173 3.19 -16.79 -1.76
C MET A 173 2.33 -16.48 -2.99
N PRO A 174 2.81 -16.73 -4.22
CA PRO A 174 2.00 -16.47 -5.40
C PRO A 174 0.87 -17.51 -5.50
N ASP A 175 -0.38 -17.08 -5.44
CA ASP A 175 -1.54 -17.90 -5.82
C ASP A 175 -1.74 -17.84 -7.34
N LEU A 176 -0.75 -18.39 -8.05
CA LEU A 176 -0.63 -18.27 -9.50
C LEU A 176 -0.28 -19.61 -10.15
N GLY A 177 -1.10 -20.07 -11.09
CA GLY A 177 -0.75 -21.14 -12.02
C GLY A 177 0.08 -20.60 -13.19
N ILE A 178 0.94 -21.43 -13.78
CA ILE A 178 1.66 -21.08 -15.01
C ILE A 178 1.24 -22.03 -16.13
N ILE A 179 0.58 -21.47 -17.13
CA ILE A 179 0.13 -22.18 -18.33
C ILE A 179 1.28 -22.26 -19.32
N ILE A 180 1.55 -23.44 -19.85
CA ILE A 180 2.40 -23.66 -21.03
C ILE A 180 1.48 -24.21 -22.13
N GLN A 181 1.06 -23.33 -23.03
CA GLN A 181 0.09 -23.60 -24.08
C GLN A 181 0.79 -23.66 -25.44
N GLN A 182 0.44 -24.63 -26.28
CA GLN A 182 0.98 -24.69 -27.63
C GLN A 182 0.53 -23.46 -28.45
N MET A 183 1.46 -22.80 -29.12
CA MET A 183 1.13 -21.69 -30.03
C MET A 183 0.33 -22.17 -31.24
N VAL A 184 -0.62 -21.32 -31.66
CA VAL A 184 -1.34 -21.43 -32.93
C VAL A 184 -0.70 -20.44 -33.90
N GLU A 185 -0.41 -20.88 -35.13
CA GLU A 185 0.01 -19.98 -36.21
C GLU A 185 -1.24 -19.35 -36.84
N PRO A 186 -1.58 -18.08 -36.54
CA PRO A 186 -2.84 -17.49 -36.95
C PRO A 186 -2.72 -16.85 -38.33
N LEU A 187 -3.77 -17.02 -39.13
CA LEU A 187 -4.08 -16.09 -40.22
C LEU A 187 -4.67 -14.80 -39.64
N TYR A 188 -5.61 -14.92 -38.70
CA TYR A 188 -6.15 -13.80 -37.92
C TYR A 188 -6.16 -14.15 -36.44
N ALA A 189 -5.97 -13.17 -35.58
CA ALA A 189 -6.16 -13.29 -34.16
C ALA A 189 -6.85 -12.04 -33.62
N GLY A 190 -7.64 -12.22 -32.57
CA GLY A 190 -8.49 -11.16 -32.07
C GLY A 190 -9.00 -11.39 -30.66
N VAL A 191 -9.75 -10.41 -30.20
CA VAL A 191 -10.57 -10.46 -29.00
C VAL A 191 -12.05 -10.37 -29.38
N ALA A 192 -12.90 -10.97 -28.57
CA ALA A 192 -14.35 -10.95 -28.74
C ALA A 192 -15.02 -10.63 -27.41
N PHE A 193 -15.89 -9.62 -27.39
CA PHE A 193 -16.58 -9.17 -26.19
C PHE A 193 -18.09 -9.28 -26.37
N THR A 194 -18.79 -9.75 -25.34
CA THR A 194 -20.26 -9.76 -25.32
C THR A 194 -20.82 -8.72 -24.34
N PHE A 195 -21.85 -7.99 -24.75
CA PHE A 195 -22.43 -6.87 -23.97
C PHE A 195 -23.85 -7.20 -23.48
N LYS A 196 -24.81 -7.32 -24.40
CA LYS A 196 -26.21 -7.72 -24.16
C LYS A 196 -26.48 -9.12 -24.69
N GLU A 197 -27.69 -9.67 -24.48
CA GLU A 197 -28.03 -11.07 -24.80
C GLU A 197 -27.59 -11.53 -26.20
N LYS A 198 -27.66 -10.65 -27.21
CA LYS A 198 -27.35 -10.96 -28.62
C LYS A 198 -26.24 -10.09 -29.21
N GLU A 199 -25.53 -9.32 -28.39
CA GLU A 199 -24.53 -8.36 -28.85
C GLU A 199 -23.11 -8.90 -28.63
N CYS A 200 -22.35 -8.97 -29.72
CA CYS A 200 -20.94 -9.37 -29.73
C CYS A 200 -20.15 -8.42 -30.63
N MET A 201 -18.98 -8.01 -30.16
CA MET A 201 -18.00 -7.24 -30.94
C MET A 201 -16.69 -8.03 -31.04
N LEU A 202 -16.12 -8.06 -32.23
CA LEU A 202 -14.79 -8.58 -32.51
C LEU A 202 -13.84 -7.41 -32.78
N GLU A 203 -12.65 -7.46 -32.19
CA GLU A 203 -11.49 -6.69 -32.65
C GLU A 203 -10.41 -7.66 -33.07
N TYR A 204 -9.81 -7.50 -34.26
CA TYR A 204 -8.84 -8.47 -34.77
C TYR A 204 -7.79 -7.86 -35.70
N VAL A 205 -6.69 -8.60 -35.88
CA VAL A 205 -5.56 -8.25 -36.75
C VAL A 205 -5.13 -9.46 -37.58
N GLU A 206 -4.38 -9.21 -38.66
CA GLU A 206 -3.68 -10.26 -39.40
C GLU A 206 -2.45 -10.75 -38.61
N GLY A 207 -2.28 -12.06 -38.51
CA GLY A 207 -1.18 -12.68 -37.76
C GLY A 207 -1.43 -12.76 -36.25
N LEU A 208 -0.38 -12.59 -35.44
CA LEU A 208 -0.45 -12.72 -33.98
C LEU A 208 -1.20 -11.54 -33.35
N GLY A 209 -2.05 -11.85 -32.35
CA GLY A 209 -2.87 -10.88 -31.63
C GLY A 209 -2.15 -10.17 -30.47
N ASP A 210 -0.85 -10.40 -30.29
CA ASP A 210 -0.05 -9.81 -29.20
C ASP A 210 -0.01 -8.28 -29.28
N LYS A 211 0.12 -7.76 -30.51
CA LYS A 211 0.11 -6.31 -30.78
C LYS A 211 -1.27 -5.67 -30.60
N LEU A 212 -2.33 -6.47 -30.72
CA LEU A 212 -3.70 -6.03 -30.48
C LEU A 212 -3.97 -5.89 -28.99
N VAL A 213 -3.62 -6.90 -28.20
CA VAL A 213 -3.76 -6.87 -26.74
C VAL A 213 -2.89 -5.78 -26.11
N SER A 214 -1.73 -5.48 -26.72
CA SER A 214 -0.89 -4.35 -26.29
C SER A 214 -1.36 -2.98 -26.83
N GLY A 215 -2.37 -2.93 -27.70
CA GLY A 215 -2.92 -1.69 -28.30
C GLY A 215 -1.97 -0.92 -29.23
N ASN A 216 -1.02 -1.60 -29.88
CA ASN A 216 0.02 -0.99 -30.72
C ASN A 216 -0.36 -0.89 -32.21
N ILE A 217 -1.52 -1.42 -32.59
CA ILE A 217 -2.04 -1.44 -33.97
C ILE A 217 -3.53 -1.11 -33.92
N GLU A 218 -4.03 -0.39 -34.92
CA GLU A 218 -5.47 -0.16 -35.11
C GLU A 218 -6.15 -1.46 -35.61
N PRO A 219 -7.07 -2.06 -34.83
CA PRO A 219 -7.74 -3.29 -35.22
C PRO A 219 -8.81 -3.11 -36.30
N TYR A 220 -9.09 -4.20 -37.00
CA TYR A 220 -10.38 -4.39 -37.66
C TYR A 220 -11.46 -4.66 -36.63
N ARG A 221 -12.64 -4.06 -36.79
CA ARG A 221 -13.77 -4.17 -35.85
C ARG A 221 -15.00 -4.68 -36.56
N TYR A 222 -15.62 -5.74 -36.03
CA TYR A 222 -16.88 -6.31 -36.53
C TYR A 222 -17.87 -6.46 -35.39
N SER A 223 -19.11 -6.02 -35.56
CA SER A 223 -20.14 -6.05 -34.51
C SER A 223 -21.47 -6.53 -35.07
N THR A 224 -22.27 -7.16 -34.20
CA THR A 224 -23.67 -7.50 -34.49
C THR A 224 -24.60 -6.28 -34.56
N GLU A 225 -24.17 -5.09 -34.11
CA GLU A 225 -24.95 -3.85 -34.25
C GLU A 225 -24.78 -3.26 -35.66
N THR A 226 -25.91 -3.06 -36.35
CA THR A 226 -26.00 -2.70 -37.78
C THR A 226 -25.47 -1.31 -38.18
N ASP A 227 -24.94 -0.50 -37.26
CA ASP A 227 -24.54 0.90 -37.52
C ASP A 227 -23.03 1.20 -37.29
N TYR A 228 -22.19 0.20 -36.96
CA TYR A 228 -20.73 0.41 -36.96
C TYR A 228 -20.20 0.30 -38.39
N ASN A 229 -19.88 1.46 -38.98
CA ASN A 229 -19.40 1.67 -40.36
C ASN A 229 -18.64 0.47 -40.98
N ALA A 230 -19.29 -0.16 -41.95
CA ALA A 230 -18.82 -1.28 -42.78
C ALA A 230 -17.73 -0.87 -43.80
N SER A 231 -16.62 -0.31 -43.33
CA SER A 231 -15.60 0.24 -44.25
C SER A 231 -14.15 -0.18 -44.02
N ASN A 232 -13.86 -1.22 -43.23
CA ASN A 232 -12.51 -1.83 -43.20
C ASN A 232 -12.56 -3.27 -42.63
N TYR A 233 -12.86 -4.27 -43.47
CA TYR A 233 -12.69 -5.69 -43.12
C TYR A 233 -11.60 -6.29 -44.00
N ALA A 234 -10.68 -7.04 -43.38
CA ALA A 234 -9.64 -7.79 -44.09
C ALA A 234 -10.08 -9.21 -44.54
N THR A 235 -11.31 -9.64 -44.22
CA THR A 235 -11.76 -11.03 -44.44
C THR A 235 -13.25 -11.14 -44.80
N ASP A 236 -13.71 -12.35 -45.11
CA ASP A 236 -15.09 -12.69 -45.53
C ASP A 236 -16.08 -12.65 -44.35
N ASP A 237 -17.16 -11.87 -44.47
CA ASP A 237 -18.17 -11.63 -43.42
C ASP A 237 -18.74 -12.94 -42.85
N GLN A 238 -18.95 -13.96 -43.68
CA GLN A 238 -19.52 -15.23 -43.25
C GLN A 238 -18.64 -15.98 -42.21
N LYS A 239 -17.33 -15.74 -42.22
CA LYS A 239 -16.40 -16.34 -41.24
C LYS A 239 -16.37 -15.58 -39.93
N LEU A 240 -16.62 -14.27 -39.94
CA LEU A 240 -16.74 -13.47 -38.73
C LEU A 240 -18.06 -13.80 -37.99
N ASP A 241 -19.13 -14.04 -38.74
CA ASP A 241 -20.41 -14.53 -38.21
C ASP A 241 -20.29 -15.91 -37.54
N ASP A 242 -19.50 -16.83 -38.11
CA ASP A 242 -19.20 -18.12 -37.50
C ASP A 242 -18.53 -17.95 -36.12
N ILE A 243 -17.58 -17.01 -36.00
CA ILE A 243 -16.89 -16.71 -34.74
C ILE A 243 -17.89 -16.14 -33.73
N ILE A 244 -18.67 -15.12 -34.10
CA ILE A 244 -19.69 -14.53 -33.22
C ILE A 244 -20.67 -15.59 -32.74
N SER A 245 -21.10 -16.50 -33.61
CA SER A 245 -22.03 -17.58 -33.27
C SER A 245 -21.44 -18.49 -32.18
N VAL A 246 -20.17 -18.86 -32.31
CA VAL A 246 -19.44 -19.63 -31.29
C VAL A 246 -19.33 -18.85 -29.98
N ILE A 247 -18.96 -17.57 -30.02
CA ILE A 247 -18.82 -16.75 -28.80
C ILE A 247 -20.15 -16.60 -28.06
N LEU A 248 -21.25 -16.36 -28.78
CA LEU A 248 -22.59 -16.28 -28.21
C LEU A 248 -23.07 -17.62 -27.65
N GLU A 249 -22.65 -18.75 -28.23
CA GLU A 249 -22.91 -20.08 -27.68
C GLU A 249 -22.11 -20.31 -26.40
N LEU A 250 -20.82 -19.97 -26.39
CA LEU A 250 -19.96 -20.04 -25.20
C LEU A 250 -20.55 -19.24 -24.04
N LYS A 251 -20.97 -17.99 -24.30
CA LYS A 251 -21.69 -17.16 -23.34
C LYS A 251 -22.89 -17.87 -22.72
N LYS A 252 -23.72 -18.54 -23.53
CA LYS A 252 -24.91 -19.27 -23.04
C LYS A 252 -24.54 -20.45 -22.15
N VAL A 253 -23.51 -21.20 -22.53
CA VAL A 253 -23.03 -22.37 -21.78
C VAL A 253 -22.41 -21.94 -20.45
N ILE A 254 -21.63 -20.85 -20.47
CA ILE A 254 -20.88 -20.36 -19.32
C ILE A 254 -21.74 -19.50 -18.38
N GLY A 255 -22.80 -18.88 -18.87
CA GLY A 255 -23.82 -18.20 -18.06
C GLY A 255 -23.50 -16.75 -17.69
N PHE A 256 -22.45 -16.16 -18.23
CA PHE A 256 -22.07 -14.76 -18.04
C PHE A 256 -21.50 -14.14 -19.33
N GLN A 257 -21.39 -12.82 -19.37
CA GLN A 257 -20.77 -12.10 -20.48
C GLN A 257 -19.28 -12.43 -20.56
N VAL A 258 -18.78 -12.73 -21.75
CA VAL A 258 -17.41 -13.23 -21.96
C VAL A 258 -16.54 -12.22 -22.72
N ASP A 259 -15.27 -12.19 -22.33
CA ASP A 259 -14.14 -11.64 -23.07
C ASP A 259 -13.27 -12.83 -23.52
N VAL A 260 -13.10 -12.99 -24.83
CA VAL A 260 -12.48 -14.17 -25.43
C VAL A 260 -11.35 -13.77 -26.37
N GLU A 261 -10.14 -14.27 -26.10
CA GLU A 261 -9.04 -14.23 -27.06
C GLU A 261 -9.14 -15.44 -28.00
N TRP A 262 -9.07 -15.18 -29.30
CA TRP A 262 -9.21 -16.21 -30.33
C TRP A 262 -8.16 -16.08 -31.44
N ALA A 263 -7.92 -17.19 -32.13
CA ALA A 263 -7.07 -17.25 -33.31
C ALA A 263 -7.69 -18.16 -34.36
N MET A 264 -7.67 -17.73 -35.62
CA MET A 264 -8.03 -18.56 -36.77
C MET A 264 -6.78 -18.88 -37.56
N ASN A 265 -6.49 -20.18 -37.75
CA ASN A 265 -5.31 -20.61 -38.50
C ASN A 265 -5.52 -20.50 -40.03
N HIS A 266 -4.49 -20.78 -40.82
CA HIS A 266 -4.58 -20.81 -42.29
C HIS A 266 -5.54 -21.88 -42.86
N ARG A 267 -5.94 -22.87 -42.06
CA ARG A 267 -6.95 -23.87 -42.44
C ARG A 267 -8.38 -23.43 -42.10
N LYS A 268 -8.54 -22.24 -41.53
CA LYS A 268 -9.80 -21.67 -41.03
C LYS A 268 -10.38 -22.42 -39.83
N ASP A 269 -9.54 -23.13 -39.07
CA ASP A 269 -9.92 -23.67 -37.78
C ASP A 269 -9.88 -22.55 -36.73
N LEU A 270 -10.96 -22.39 -35.97
CA LEU A 270 -11.05 -21.44 -34.86
C LEU A 270 -10.48 -22.05 -33.58
N TYR A 271 -9.57 -21.32 -32.94
CA TYR A 271 -9.01 -21.65 -31.64
C TYR A 271 -9.41 -20.61 -30.60
N ILE A 272 -9.89 -21.06 -29.45
CA ILE A 272 -10.08 -20.23 -28.27
C ILE A 272 -8.80 -20.29 -27.43
N LEU A 273 -8.13 -19.16 -27.29
CA LEU A 273 -6.84 -19.04 -26.62
C LEU A 273 -6.97 -18.72 -25.14
N GLN A 274 -8.01 -17.97 -24.77
CA GLN A 274 -8.34 -17.56 -23.41
C GLN A 274 -9.81 -17.13 -23.34
N MET A 275 -10.42 -17.26 -22.15
CA MET A 275 -11.74 -16.72 -21.86
C MET A 275 -11.75 -16.15 -20.45
N ARG A 276 -12.40 -15.00 -20.26
CA ARG A 276 -12.63 -14.36 -18.96
C ARG A 276 -14.07 -13.85 -18.86
N PRO A 277 -14.64 -13.71 -17.66
CA PRO A 277 -15.87 -12.95 -17.46
C PRO A 277 -15.63 -11.46 -17.75
N VAL A 278 -16.62 -10.79 -18.34
CA VAL A 278 -16.67 -9.32 -18.38
C VAL A 278 -17.06 -8.84 -16.98
N THR A 279 -16.07 -8.42 -16.19
CA THR A 279 -16.22 -8.11 -14.75
C THR A 279 -16.61 -6.66 -14.46
N LYS A 280 -16.43 -5.76 -15.42
CA LYS A 280 -16.97 -4.39 -15.37
C LYS A 280 -17.97 -4.29 -16.51
N GLU A 281 -19.19 -3.81 -16.24
CA GLU A 281 -19.94 -3.13 -17.30
C GLU A 281 -18.92 -2.20 -17.95
N LEU A 282 -18.76 -2.28 -19.27
CA LEU A 282 -18.14 -1.21 -20.03
C LEU A 282 -19.06 0.01 -19.82
N ALA A 283 -19.00 0.60 -18.63
CA ALA A 283 -19.45 1.94 -18.35
C ALA A 283 -18.92 2.73 -19.53
N GLU A 284 -19.77 3.52 -20.17
CA GLU A 284 -19.41 4.37 -21.30
C GLU A 284 -18.15 5.16 -20.94
N THR A 285 -16.98 4.55 -21.14
CA THR A 285 -15.70 5.10 -20.75
C THR A 285 -15.42 6.03 -21.89
N ASN A 286 -15.81 7.28 -21.68
CA ASN A 286 -15.52 8.33 -22.61
C ASN A 286 -14.02 8.22 -22.95
N ASN A 287 -13.70 7.90 -24.20
CA ASN A 287 -12.34 7.60 -24.68
C ASN A 287 -11.39 8.79 -24.58
N ASP A 288 -11.88 9.91 -24.06
CA ASP A 288 -11.15 11.13 -23.83
C ASP A 288 -10.10 10.96 -22.71
N PRO A 289 -8.91 11.56 -22.88
CA PRO A 289 -7.93 11.64 -21.82
C PRO A 289 -8.52 12.43 -20.63
N LYS A 290 -8.46 11.84 -19.42
CA LYS A 290 -8.92 12.50 -18.18
C LYS A 290 -7.73 12.93 -17.35
N TYR A 291 -7.65 14.23 -17.06
CA TYR A 291 -6.68 14.84 -16.17
C TYR A 291 -7.28 16.12 -15.59
N LEU A 292 -7.80 16.02 -14.36
CA LEU A 292 -8.43 17.09 -13.61
C LEU A 292 -7.66 17.31 -12.31
N VAL A 293 -7.40 18.58 -11.99
CA VAL A 293 -6.74 19.00 -10.76
C VAL A 293 -7.65 20.01 -10.08
N ALA A 294 -7.99 19.76 -8.82
CA ALA A 294 -8.70 20.69 -7.97
C ALA A 294 -7.84 20.98 -6.72
N SER A 295 -7.98 22.16 -6.11
CA SER A 295 -7.38 22.39 -4.79
C SER A 295 -8.14 21.58 -3.74
N LEU A 296 -7.39 20.94 -2.84
CA LEU A 296 -7.95 20.12 -1.75
C LEU A 296 -8.86 20.93 -0.81
N TYR A 297 -8.59 22.24 -0.70
CA TYR A 297 -9.25 23.13 0.25
C TYR A 297 -10.37 23.98 -0.40
N LEU A 298 -10.83 23.62 -1.60
CA LEU A 298 -12.00 24.26 -2.21
C LEU A 298 -13.29 23.94 -1.43
N GLU A 299 -14.22 24.90 -1.42
CA GLU A 299 -15.56 24.71 -0.84
C GLU A 299 -16.41 23.72 -1.65
N GLN A 300 -16.18 23.64 -2.97
CA GLN A 300 -16.87 22.71 -3.87
C GLN A 300 -15.90 22.16 -4.92
N LEU A 301 -15.89 20.83 -5.08
CA LEU A 301 -15.16 20.16 -6.16
C LEU A 301 -15.86 20.37 -7.51
N PRO A 302 -15.13 20.29 -8.63
CA PRO A 302 -15.72 20.24 -9.97
C PRO A 302 -16.74 19.10 -10.08
N LEU A 303 -17.87 19.35 -10.75
CA LEU A 303 -18.98 18.38 -10.90
C LEU A 303 -18.58 17.09 -11.61
N ASP A 304 -17.55 17.15 -12.47
CA ASP A 304 -17.02 16.05 -13.25
C ASP A 304 -15.90 15.27 -12.53
N LEU A 305 -15.52 15.69 -11.32
CA LEU A 305 -14.49 15.03 -10.51
C LEU A 305 -15.10 13.89 -9.69
N ASN A 306 -14.78 12.65 -10.07
CA ASN A 306 -15.16 11.46 -9.31
C ASN A 306 -14.11 11.16 -8.23
N LEU A 307 -14.49 11.12 -6.96
CA LEU A 307 -13.57 10.85 -5.85
C LEU A 307 -13.15 9.37 -5.72
N GLY A 308 -13.94 8.44 -6.25
CA GLY A 308 -13.63 7.00 -6.23
C GLY A 308 -13.24 6.47 -4.83
N GLU A 309 -12.17 5.66 -4.78
CA GLU A 309 -11.62 5.09 -3.54
C GLU A 309 -11.09 6.14 -2.54
N CYS A 310 -10.90 7.40 -2.97
CA CYS A 310 -10.34 8.47 -2.16
C CYS A 310 -11.41 9.30 -1.42
N ALA A 311 -12.69 9.00 -1.60
CA ALA A 311 -13.79 9.81 -1.09
C ALA A 311 -13.80 9.98 0.44
N SER A 312 -13.54 8.91 1.18
CA SER A 312 -13.43 8.88 2.65
C SER A 312 -12.24 9.71 3.15
N VAL A 313 -11.08 9.54 2.52
CA VAL A 313 -9.87 10.31 2.81
C VAL A 313 -10.12 11.80 2.57
N TYR A 314 -10.70 12.16 1.42
CA TYR A 314 -11.08 13.53 1.10
C TYR A 314 -12.03 14.12 2.15
N ALA A 315 -13.09 13.39 2.52
CA ALA A 315 -14.04 13.82 3.53
C ALA A 315 -13.37 14.08 4.89
N SER A 316 -12.37 13.28 5.26
CA SER A 316 -11.60 13.48 6.51
C SER A 316 -10.84 14.82 6.51
N TYR A 317 -10.28 15.23 5.37
CA TYR A 317 -9.58 16.51 5.25
C TYR A 317 -10.55 17.69 5.22
N VAL A 318 -11.62 17.62 4.43
CA VAL A 318 -12.57 18.74 4.31
C VAL A 318 -13.32 18.99 5.62
N LYS A 319 -13.80 17.93 6.28
CA LYS A 319 -14.53 18.04 7.55
C LYS A 319 -13.67 18.62 8.66
N LYS A 320 -12.38 18.27 8.71
CA LYS A 320 -11.45 18.69 9.75
C LYS A 320 -10.81 20.06 9.44
N ARG A 321 -10.35 20.30 8.21
CA ARG A 321 -9.35 21.35 7.92
C ARG A 321 -9.85 22.56 7.13
N SER A 322 -10.97 22.48 6.40
CA SER A 322 -11.43 23.57 5.51
C SER A 322 -11.59 24.93 6.21
N SER A 323 -12.39 25.00 7.30
CA SER A 323 -12.64 26.26 8.01
C SER A 323 -11.43 26.82 8.77
N ILE A 324 -10.40 26.00 9.00
CA ILE A 324 -9.23 26.35 9.80
C ILE A 324 -8.09 26.81 8.92
N TYR A 325 -7.90 26.21 7.75
CA TYR A 325 -6.98 26.74 6.75
C TYR A 325 -7.43 28.14 6.31
N GLN A 326 -8.74 28.37 6.18
CA GLN A 326 -9.28 29.71 5.94
C GLN A 326 -8.95 30.70 7.08
N LEU A 327 -9.08 30.28 8.35
CA LEU A 327 -8.71 31.11 9.49
C LEU A 327 -7.20 31.40 9.52
N ALA A 328 -6.38 30.38 9.27
CA ALA A 328 -4.93 30.50 9.18
C ALA A 328 -4.53 31.49 8.08
N GLU A 329 -5.14 31.38 6.89
CA GLU A 329 -4.91 32.30 5.76
C GLU A 329 -5.35 33.73 6.08
N GLN A 330 -6.53 33.93 6.71
CA GLN A 330 -7.02 35.24 7.17
C GLN A 330 -6.07 35.90 8.18
N LEU A 331 -5.42 35.09 9.02
CA LEU A 331 -4.44 35.54 9.99
C LEU A 331 -3.04 35.73 9.39
N GLY A 332 -2.85 35.46 8.09
CA GLY A 332 -1.57 35.61 7.39
C GLY A 332 -0.62 34.42 7.54
N CYS A 333 -1.12 33.27 7.99
CA CYS A 333 -0.34 32.04 8.13
C CYS A 333 -0.09 31.39 6.79
N LYS A 334 1.16 30.95 6.58
CA LYS A 334 1.48 30.11 5.44
C LYS A 334 1.02 28.69 5.70
N THR A 335 0.42 28.07 4.68
CA THR A 335 -0.03 26.69 4.71
C THR A 335 0.49 25.96 3.46
N GLY A 336 0.70 24.66 3.57
CA GLY A 336 1.08 23.84 2.42
C GLY A 336 -0.08 23.66 1.45
N LYS A 337 0.20 23.68 0.14
CA LYS A 337 -0.80 23.41 -0.89
C LYS A 337 -1.22 21.94 -0.86
N GLY A 338 -2.47 21.70 -1.25
CA GLY A 338 -3.03 20.38 -1.43
C GLY A 338 -3.87 20.32 -2.70
N TYR A 339 -3.85 19.18 -3.37
CA TYR A 339 -4.49 18.94 -4.64
C TYR A 339 -5.29 17.63 -4.60
N VAL A 340 -6.44 17.63 -5.26
CA VAL A 340 -7.19 16.42 -5.64
C VAL A 340 -6.96 16.23 -7.13
N LEU A 341 -6.31 15.12 -7.49
CA LEU A 341 -5.97 14.78 -8.87
C LEU A 341 -6.84 13.60 -9.31
N ASN A 342 -7.69 13.82 -10.30
CA ASN A 342 -8.49 12.78 -10.96
C ASN A 342 -7.97 12.54 -12.38
N PHE A 343 -7.66 11.30 -12.73
CA PHE A 343 -7.00 10.98 -14.00
C PHE A 343 -7.33 9.56 -14.47
N ASN A 344 -7.14 9.30 -15.77
CA ASN A 344 -6.94 7.94 -16.30
C ASN A 344 -5.53 7.82 -16.88
N GLY A 345 -5.09 6.60 -17.23
CA GLY A 345 -3.74 6.38 -17.76
C GLY A 345 -3.48 7.15 -19.05
N LYS A 346 -4.47 7.20 -19.96
CA LYS A 346 -4.40 8.03 -21.16
C LYS A 346 -4.14 9.50 -20.84
N GLY A 347 -4.86 10.09 -19.88
CA GLY A 347 -4.74 11.49 -19.52
C GLY A 347 -3.46 11.82 -18.76
N LEU A 348 -3.08 11.05 -17.75
CA LEU A 348 -1.85 11.32 -16.98
C LEU A 348 -0.61 11.23 -17.88
N LEU A 349 -0.51 10.21 -18.73
CA LEU A 349 0.62 10.02 -19.64
C LEU A 349 0.64 11.07 -20.76
N THR A 350 -0.52 11.42 -21.33
CA THR A 350 -0.61 12.47 -22.37
C THR A 350 -0.24 13.85 -21.83
N PHE A 351 -0.63 14.14 -20.59
CA PHE A 351 -0.42 15.44 -19.93
C PHE A 351 0.72 15.42 -18.91
N ALA A 352 1.72 14.55 -19.08
CA ALA A 352 2.84 14.41 -18.15
C ALA A 352 3.58 15.73 -17.86
N ASN A 353 3.77 16.58 -18.88
CA ASN A 353 4.37 17.90 -18.69
C ASN A 353 3.53 18.80 -17.76
N LYS A 354 2.20 18.79 -17.90
CA LYS A 354 1.29 19.56 -17.05
C LYS A 354 1.29 19.05 -15.61
N PHE A 355 1.49 17.75 -15.42
CA PHE A 355 1.70 17.15 -14.10
C PHE A 355 3.02 17.60 -13.47
N ASN A 356 4.12 17.59 -14.22
CA ASN A 356 5.40 18.08 -13.75
C ASN A 356 5.36 19.58 -13.43
N ASP A 357 4.65 20.39 -14.24
CA ASP A 357 4.45 21.81 -13.99
C ASP A 357 3.66 22.06 -12.69
N LEU A 358 2.64 21.22 -12.39
CA LEU A 358 1.90 21.27 -11.13
C LEU A 358 2.85 21.11 -9.93
N LEU A 359 3.70 20.08 -9.96
CA LEU A 359 4.65 19.78 -8.89
C LEU A 359 5.73 20.86 -8.75
N ASN A 360 6.20 21.42 -9.87
CA ASN A 360 7.20 22.48 -9.89
C ASN A 360 6.63 23.89 -9.60
N SER A 361 5.30 24.02 -9.47
CA SER A 361 4.66 25.28 -9.04
C SER A 361 4.82 25.58 -7.55
N SER A 362 5.46 24.68 -6.81
CA SER A 362 5.79 24.78 -5.39
C SER A 362 7.30 24.79 -5.16
N GLN A 363 7.70 25.27 -3.99
CA GLN A 363 9.07 25.12 -3.47
C GLN A 363 9.30 23.75 -2.81
N SER A 364 8.24 22.97 -2.59
CA SER A 364 8.33 21.65 -1.96
C SER A 364 9.01 20.63 -2.87
N ASP A 365 10.04 19.97 -2.38
CA ASP A 365 10.74 18.90 -3.10
C ASP A 365 10.08 17.53 -2.90
N LYS A 366 9.27 17.38 -1.84
CA LYS A 366 8.54 16.16 -1.50
C LYS A 366 7.05 16.43 -1.38
N TYR A 367 6.27 15.39 -1.55
CA TYR A 367 4.83 15.42 -1.37
C TYR A 367 4.35 14.20 -0.60
N VAL A 368 3.27 14.40 0.16
CA VAL A 368 2.49 13.36 0.81
C VAL A 368 1.34 12.96 -0.12
N LEU A 369 1.28 11.68 -0.46
CA LEU A 369 0.30 11.10 -1.35
C LEU A 369 -0.65 10.17 -0.58
N ASP A 370 -1.95 10.40 -0.72
CA ASP A 370 -3.00 9.53 -0.20
C ASP A 370 -3.82 8.96 -1.39
N LEU A 371 -3.89 7.64 -1.51
CA LEU A 371 -4.59 6.97 -2.63
C LEU A 371 -6.00 6.57 -2.22
N ASN A 372 -6.13 5.95 -1.05
CA ASN A 372 -7.38 5.46 -0.49
C ASN A 372 -7.22 5.28 1.04
N ASP A 373 -8.21 4.70 1.72
CA ASP A 373 -8.13 4.49 3.18
C ASP A 373 -6.97 3.58 3.62
N ASN A 374 -6.50 2.71 2.72
CA ASN A 374 -5.46 1.73 3.01
C ASN A 374 -4.06 2.28 2.79
N ILE A 375 -3.83 2.95 1.66
CA ILE A 375 -2.56 3.61 1.32
C ILE A 375 -2.68 5.11 1.55
N ARG A 376 -2.10 5.56 2.65
CA ARG A 376 -2.09 6.96 3.08
C ARG A 376 -0.69 7.38 3.46
N GLN A 377 -0.47 8.68 3.40
CA GLN A 377 0.77 9.32 3.87
C GLN A 377 2.06 8.80 3.22
N VAL A 378 2.00 8.40 1.95
CA VAL A 378 3.20 7.99 1.21
C VAL A 378 4.00 9.24 0.86
N ILE A 379 5.24 9.34 1.34
CA ILE A 379 6.10 10.51 1.11
C ILE A 379 7.05 10.19 -0.04
N LEU A 380 6.99 10.97 -1.11
CA LEU A 380 7.81 10.79 -2.30
C LEU A 380 8.46 12.11 -2.69
N THR A 381 9.63 12.04 -3.34
CA THR A 381 10.19 13.21 -4.03
C THR A 381 9.30 13.56 -5.22
N LYS A 382 9.26 14.82 -5.62
CA LYS A 382 8.46 15.27 -6.75
C LYS A 382 8.77 14.51 -8.05
N ASP A 383 10.00 14.07 -8.23
CA ASP A 383 10.45 13.35 -9.42
C ASP A 383 9.94 11.89 -9.43
N ASP A 384 9.70 11.31 -8.24
CA ASP A 384 9.25 9.92 -8.10
C ASP A 384 7.74 9.74 -8.20
N ILE A 385 6.93 10.78 -7.94
CA ILE A 385 5.47 10.65 -7.85
C ILE A 385 4.85 10.16 -9.16
N PHE A 386 5.33 10.67 -10.30
CA PHE A 386 4.80 10.25 -11.61
C PHE A 386 4.98 8.76 -11.84
N THR A 387 6.22 8.27 -11.67
CA THR A 387 6.56 6.86 -11.80
C THR A 387 5.80 6.02 -10.79
N TYR A 388 5.71 6.46 -9.53
CA TYR A 388 4.95 5.78 -8.49
C TYR A 388 3.47 5.60 -8.87
N LEU A 389 2.81 6.64 -9.38
CA LEU A 389 1.41 6.54 -9.82
C LEU A 389 1.26 5.62 -11.04
N VAL A 390 2.17 5.73 -12.00
CA VAL A 390 2.18 4.85 -13.19
C VAL A 390 2.33 3.39 -12.78
N ASP A 391 3.25 3.08 -11.87
CA ASP A 391 3.51 1.71 -11.43
C ASP A 391 2.38 1.18 -10.54
N THR A 392 1.92 1.97 -9.58
CA THR A 392 0.89 1.56 -8.60
C THR A 392 -0.46 1.25 -9.26
N TYR A 393 -0.83 2.03 -10.28
CA TYR A 393 -2.05 1.81 -11.07
C TYR A 393 -1.78 1.07 -12.38
N THR A 394 -0.52 0.71 -12.67
CA THR A 394 -0.05 0.09 -13.93
C THR A 394 -0.65 0.79 -15.16
N LEU A 395 -0.43 2.09 -15.22
CA LEU A 395 -1.05 2.96 -16.21
C LEU A 395 -0.40 2.77 -17.58
N THR A 396 -1.24 2.65 -18.59
CA THR A 396 -0.86 2.67 -20.01
C THR A 396 -1.70 3.71 -20.74
N LEU A 397 -1.35 4.03 -21.98
CA LEU A 397 -2.16 4.92 -22.83
C LEU A 397 -3.58 4.37 -23.10
N ASN A 398 -3.81 3.09 -22.85
CA ASN A 398 -5.09 2.41 -23.01
C ASN A 398 -5.86 2.25 -21.69
N SER A 399 -5.26 2.62 -20.55
CA SER A 399 -5.95 2.55 -19.26
C SER A 399 -6.97 3.68 -19.16
N LEU A 400 -8.25 3.36 -19.34
CA LEU A 400 -9.36 4.33 -19.34
C LEU A 400 -10.05 4.49 -17.99
N GLU A 401 -9.77 3.60 -17.03
CA GLU A 401 -10.28 3.68 -15.67
C GLU A 401 -9.81 4.98 -14.99
N GLN A 402 -10.75 5.64 -14.30
CA GLN A 402 -10.46 6.86 -13.56
C GLN A 402 -9.99 6.53 -12.15
N HIS A 403 -8.92 7.18 -11.73
CA HIS A 403 -8.36 7.12 -10.40
C HIS A 403 -8.31 8.53 -9.81
N THR A 404 -8.43 8.61 -8.50
CA THR A 404 -8.32 9.87 -7.77
C THR A 404 -7.34 9.72 -6.63
N VAL A 405 -6.43 10.67 -6.50
CA VAL A 405 -5.43 10.73 -5.43
C VAL A 405 -5.41 12.13 -4.83
N ILE A 406 -5.05 12.20 -3.55
CA ILE A 406 -4.80 13.45 -2.85
C ILE A 406 -3.30 13.64 -2.75
N LEU A 407 -2.83 14.81 -3.17
CA LEU A 407 -1.43 15.20 -3.15
C LEU A 407 -1.27 16.43 -2.26
N ARG A 408 -0.40 16.38 -1.26
CA ARG A 408 -0.13 17.52 -0.37
C ARG A 408 1.36 17.80 -0.33
N GLU A 409 1.74 19.06 -0.27
CA GLU A 409 3.14 19.42 -0.07
C GLU A 409 3.66 18.82 1.25
N PHE A 410 4.82 18.17 1.19
CA PHE A 410 5.56 17.77 2.38
C PHE A 410 6.59 18.84 2.69
N ILE A 411 6.19 19.82 3.51
CA ILE A 411 7.07 20.89 3.95
C ILE A 411 8.05 20.30 4.96
N GLN A 412 9.26 20.01 4.52
CA GLN A 412 10.37 19.65 5.39
C GLN A 412 11.05 20.94 5.85
N GLY A 413 10.69 21.39 7.05
CA GLY A 413 11.28 22.58 7.65
C GLY A 413 12.60 22.32 8.36
N ASP A 414 13.18 23.40 8.88
CA ASP A 414 14.35 23.39 9.76
C ASP A 414 14.08 22.57 11.03
N PHE A 415 12.85 22.65 11.55
CA PHE A 415 12.32 21.81 12.63
C PHE A 415 10.79 21.77 12.59
N GLY A 416 10.20 20.72 13.20
CA GLY A 416 8.76 20.64 13.45
C GLY A 416 8.45 21.00 14.90
N PHE A 417 7.24 21.52 15.16
CA PHE A 417 6.82 21.82 16.52
C PHE A 417 5.31 21.73 16.70
N ILE A 418 4.88 21.47 17.93
CA ILE A 418 3.48 21.46 18.35
C ILE A 418 3.30 22.55 19.40
N SER A 419 2.28 23.40 19.24
CA SER A 419 1.90 24.42 20.21
C SER A 419 0.59 24.08 20.89
N LYS A 420 0.51 24.28 22.20
CA LYS A 420 -0.71 24.06 22.99
C LYS A 420 -0.87 25.13 24.06
N TYR A 421 -2.12 25.51 24.30
CA TYR A 421 -2.47 26.41 25.39
C TYR A 421 -2.26 25.72 26.75
N TYR A 422 -1.52 26.34 27.66
CA TYR A 422 -1.21 25.76 28.97
C TYR A 422 -2.04 26.39 30.10
N LYS A 423 -1.91 27.71 30.28
CA LYS A 423 -2.67 28.53 31.23
C LYS A 423 -3.08 29.83 30.54
N GLU A 424 -3.90 30.64 31.21
CA GLU A 424 -4.33 31.95 30.71
C GLU A 424 -3.10 32.75 30.23
N ASN A 425 -3.04 33.02 28.93
CA ASN A 425 -1.99 33.70 28.18
C ASN A 425 -0.60 33.03 28.11
N GLU A 426 -0.47 31.76 28.50
CA GLU A 426 0.78 30.97 28.43
C GLU A 426 0.72 29.90 27.33
N LEU A 427 1.81 29.77 26.58
CA LEU A 427 1.95 28.80 25.49
C LEU A 427 3.03 27.78 25.81
N PHE A 428 2.68 26.51 25.65
CA PHE A 428 3.64 25.41 25.64
C PHE A 428 3.97 25.03 24.21
N ILE A 429 5.26 24.95 23.88
CA ILE A 429 5.74 24.45 22.59
C ILE A 429 6.68 23.29 22.83
N GLU A 430 6.46 22.21 22.08
CA GLU A 430 7.41 21.11 21.96
C GLU A 430 7.91 21.03 20.52
N TYR A 431 9.22 20.92 20.31
CA TYR A 431 9.83 20.92 18.98
C TYR A 431 10.90 19.86 18.81
N SER A 432 11.19 19.51 17.56
CA SER A 432 12.26 18.58 17.19
C SER A 432 12.82 18.87 15.80
N TYR A 433 14.14 18.73 15.67
CA TYR A 433 14.84 18.75 14.38
C TYR A 433 14.53 17.52 13.51
N ASP A 434 14.06 16.43 14.11
CA ASP A 434 13.58 15.24 13.38
C ASP A 434 12.27 15.51 12.62
N GLY A 435 11.61 16.63 12.93
CA GLY A 435 10.41 17.11 12.26
C GLY A 435 9.10 16.63 12.88
N LEU A 436 8.00 17.22 12.41
CA LEU A 436 6.67 17.09 13.01
C LEU A 436 6.14 15.64 13.02
N LEU A 437 6.36 14.88 11.94
CA LEU A 437 5.92 13.47 11.88
C LEU A 437 6.62 12.60 12.93
N ALA A 438 7.90 12.87 13.20
CA ALA A 438 8.67 12.13 14.19
C ALA A 438 8.17 12.44 15.62
N ILE A 439 7.79 13.70 15.89
CA ILE A 439 7.12 14.09 17.14
C ILE A 439 5.81 13.32 17.29
N ASN A 440 4.92 13.40 16.30
CA ASN A 440 3.60 12.75 16.35
C ASN A 440 3.69 11.23 16.59
N ARG A 441 4.74 10.57 16.06
CA ARG A 441 4.98 9.12 16.19
C ARG A 441 5.70 8.73 17.48
N GLY A 442 6.15 9.70 18.28
CA GLY A 442 6.85 9.47 19.54
C GLY A 442 8.28 8.95 19.36
N ILE A 443 8.91 9.20 18.20
CA ILE A 443 10.26 8.72 17.87
C ILE A 443 11.32 9.82 17.89
N ALA A 444 10.89 11.08 17.92
CA ALA A 444 11.74 12.26 17.89
C ALA A 444 12.43 12.57 19.22
N ASP A 445 13.63 13.15 19.14
CA ASP A 445 14.24 13.87 20.27
C ASP A 445 13.54 15.22 20.40
N CYS A 446 12.86 15.43 21.53
CA CYS A 446 11.96 16.57 21.73
C CYS A 446 12.49 17.54 22.78
N TYR A 447 12.35 18.82 22.47
CA TYR A 447 12.74 19.94 23.33
C TYR A 447 11.53 20.80 23.65
N GLN A 448 11.56 21.49 24.78
CA GLN A 448 10.41 22.19 25.33
C GLN A 448 10.70 23.66 25.55
N VAL A 449 9.74 24.51 25.16
CA VAL A 449 9.77 25.95 25.33
C VAL A 449 8.48 26.41 25.99
N TYR A 450 8.63 27.23 27.03
CA TYR A 450 7.53 27.83 27.75
C TYR A 450 7.55 29.33 27.53
N PHE A 451 6.43 29.87 27.07
CA PHE A 451 6.24 31.30 26.96
C PHE A 451 5.24 31.77 28.00
N THR A 452 5.71 32.66 28.88
CA THR A 452 4.90 33.29 29.94
C THR A 452 4.32 34.64 29.51
N GLU A 453 3.34 35.15 30.25
CA GLU A 453 2.75 36.49 30.02
C GLU A 453 3.78 37.63 30.00
N GLU A 454 4.86 37.51 30.76
CA GLU A 454 5.91 38.53 30.87
C GLU A 454 6.93 38.47 29.73
N GLY A 455 6.76 37.56 28.77
CA GLY A 455 7.71 37.35 27.67
C GLY A 455 8.99 36.63 28.09
N ASN A 456 9.06 36.13 29.33
CA ASN A 456 10.16 35.30 29.80
C ASN A 456 10.02 33.91 29.20
N VAL A 457 11.10 33.43 28.59
CA VAL A 457 11.21 32.07 28.06
C VAL A 457 11.90 31.22 29.13
N GLU A 458 11.16 30.30 29.75
CA GLU A 458 11.77 29.27 30.60
C GLU A 458 12.16 28.09 29.70
N ILE A 459 13.46 27.80 29.66
CA ILE A 459 14.07 27.04 28.57
C ILE A 459 14.74 25.75 29.10
N GLN A 460 14.48 24.63 28.41
CA GLN A 460 15.40 23.48 28.32
C GLN A 460 15.86 23.31 26.85
N THR A 461 16.61 24.26 26.28
CA THR A 461 16.86 24.33 24.82
C THR A 461 18.23 24.87 24.41
N ASP A 462 18.49 24.69 23.10
CA ASP A 462 19.42 25.42 22.23
C ASP A 462 19.01 26.90 22.06
N GLN A 463 20.00 27.80 21.99
CA GLN A 463 19.84 29.25 21.97
C GLN A 463 19.32 29.79 20.62
N GLU A 464 19.59 29.09 19.51
CA GLU A 464 19.22 29.55 18.15
C GLU A 464 17.72 29.38 17.88
N VAL A 465 17.17 28.18 18.13
CA VAL A 465 15.73 27.90 17.94
C VAL A 465 14.87 28.74 18.89
N SER A 466 15.34 28.96 20.12
CA SER A 466 14.65 29.86 21.04
C SER A 466 14.48 31.26 20.47
N THR A 467 15.44 31.75 19.69
CA THR A 467 15.37 33.09 19.08
C THR A 467 14.32 33.11 17.97
N THR A 468 14.36 32.13 17.05
CA THR A 468 13.38 32.04 15.94
C THR A 468 11.94 31.85 16.42
N LEU A 469 11.72 31.01 17.45
CA LEU A 469 10.40 30.84 18.06
C LEU A 469 9.94 32.11 18.77
N ALA A 470 10.83 32.82 19.46
CA ALA A 470 10.51 34.09 20.13
C ALA A 470 10.12 35.19 19.13
N GLU A 471 10.82 35.30 18.00
CA GLU A 471 10.48 36.25 16.92
C GLU A 471 9.08 36.00 16.34
N ASN A 472 8.65 34.74 16.31
CA ASN A 472 7.35 34.32 15.80
C ASN A 472 6.29 34.09 16.90
N PHE A 473 6.61 34.35 18.17
CA PHE A 473 5.80 33.95 19.30
C PHE A 473 4.38 34.54 19.25
N ASN A 474 4.27 35.86 19.09
CA ASN A 474 2.97 36.55 19.05
C ASN A 474 2.06 35.99 17.95
N PHE A 475 2.67 35.57 16.83
CA PHE A 475 1.96 35.01 15.71
C PHE A 475 1.44 33.59 16.01
N ILE A 476 2.31 32.71 16.53
CA ILE A 476 1.96 31.34 16.92
C ILE A 476 0.90 31.36 18.04
N LYS A 477 1.09 32.23 19.04
CA LYS A 477 0.15 32.43 20.15
C LYS A 477 -1.24 32.83 19.64
N LYS A 478 -1.33 33.84 18.77
CA LYS A 478 -2.61 34.31 18.24
C LYS A 478 -3.40 33.21 17.55
N LEU A 479 -2.77 32.42 16.67
CA LEU A 479 -3.49 31.32 16.01
C LEU A 479 -3.88 30.23 17.01
N THR A 480 -3.00 29.88 17.96
CA THR A 480 -3.28 28.88 18.99
C THR A 480 -4.46 29.30 19.88
N GLU A 481 -4.55 30.57 20.26
CA GLU A 481 -5.64 31.13 21.07
C GLU A 481 -6.98 31.13 20.34
N GLU A 482 -7.02 31.67 19.12
CA GLU A 482 -8.24 31.67 18.30
C GLU A 482 -8.76 30.25 18.06
N MET A 483 -7.85 29.31 17.85
CA MET A 483 -8.16 27.90 17.70
C MET A 483 -8.70 27.29 18.99
N ASN A 484 -8.06 27.56 20.13
CA ASN A 484 -8.48 27.04 21.43
C ASN A 484 -9.84 27.62 21.88
N ASN A 485 -10.16 28.85 21.48
CA ASN A 485 -11.46 29.46 21.70
C ASN A 485 -12.58 28.78 20.91
N LYS A 486 -12.28 28.31 19.69
CA LYS A 486 -13.24 27.61 18.83
C LYS A 486 -13.34 26.11 19.14
N HIS A 487 -12.21 25.51 19.53
CA HIS A 487 -12.02 24.09 19.78
C HIS A 487 -11.21 23.92 21.07
N HIS A 488 -11.88 24.03 22.22
CA HIS A 488 -11.26 23.92 23.54
C HIS A 488 -10.30 22.72 23.65
N GLY A 489 -9.08 22.99 24.12
CA GLY A 489 -8.04 21.97 24.30
C GLY A 489 -7.27 21.61 23.02
N CYS A 490 -7.38 22.40 21.95
CA CYS A 490 -6.66 22.08 20.73
C CYS A 490 -5.14 22.27 20.86
N GLN A 491 -4.39 21.41 20.18
CA GLN A 491 -2.98 21.61 19.88
C GLN A 491 -2.81 21.82 18.38
N LEU A 492 -1.89 22.71 18.01
CA LEU A 492 -1.58 23.05 16.62
C LEU A 492 -0.23 22.46 16.23
N GLU A 493 -0.16 21.93 15.03
CA GLU A 493 1.01 21.29 14.46
C GLU A 493 1.63 22.19 13.39
N TRP A 494 2.94 22.38 13.49
CA TRP A 494 3.68 23.37 12.72
C TRP A 494 4.99 22.82 12.18
N VAL A 495 5.47 23.50 11.15
CA VAL A 495 6.82 23.36 10.61
C VAL A 495 7.45 24.74 10.48
N MET A 496 8.67 24.92 10.99
CA MET A 496 9.45 26.14 10.78
C MET A 496 10.28 25.98 9.51
N TYR A 497 10.13 26.85 8.52
CA TYR A 497 10.93 26.80 7.29
C TYR A 497 11.48 28.19 6.95
N GLN A 498 12.81 28.30 6.93
CA GLN A 498 13.51 29.56 6.67
C GLN A 498 13.04 30.69 7.59
N GLY A 499 12.90 30.37 8.89
CA GLY A 499 12.44 31.31 9.93
C GLY A 499 10.96 31.69 9.89
N THR A 500 10.16 31.08 9.01
CA THR A 500 8.70 31.31 8.94
C THR A 500 7.92 30.08 9.42
N PRO A 501 6.94 30.22 10.33
CA PRO A 501 6.09 29.12 10.75
C PRO A 501 5.00 28.81 9.72
N TYR A 502 4.88 27.54 9.35
CA TYR A 502 3.82 26.99 8.52
C TYR A 502 2.87 26.16 9.37
N PHE A 503 1.57 26.43 9.26
CA PHE A 503 0.54 25.62 9.89
C PHE A 503 0.26 24.36 9.06
N VAL A 504 0.24 23.20 9.72
CA VAL A 504 0.13 21.88 9.06
C VAL A 504 -1.14 21.14 9.44
N ASP A 505 -1.47 21.03 10.73
CA ASP A 505 -2.70 20.41 11.21
C ASP A 505 -3.02 20.87 12.63
N TYR A 506 -4.14 20.41 13.16
CA TYR A 506 -4.47 20.51 14.57
C TYR A 506 -5.10 19.20 15.06
N SER A 507 -5.03 18.96 16.36
CA SER A 507 -5.77 17.90 17.04
C SER A 507 -6.52 18.47 18.24
N ASN A 508 -7.72 17.95 18.48
CA ASN A 508 -8.49 18.28 19.68
C ASN A 508 -8.06 17.30 20.77
N GLU A 509 -7.64 17.82 21.92
CA GLU A 509 -7.33 17.01 23.07
C GLU A 509 -8.06 17.56 24.30
N SER A 510 -8.91 16.75 24.94
CA SER A 510 -9.62 17.18 26.15
C SER A 510 -8.76 17.15 27.41
N SER A 511 -7.60 16.49 27.38
CA SER A 511 -6.73 16.32 28.54
C SER A 511 -5.83 17.54 28.78
N LEU A 512 -5.87 18.02 30.03
CA LEU A 512 -4.96 19.02 30.57
C LEU A 512 -3.58 18.39 30.76
N ILE A 513 -2.53 19.11 30.35
CA ILE A 513 -1.15 18.70 30.63
C ILE A 513 -0.75 19.31 31.96
N THR A 514 -0.12 18.51 32.82
CA THR A 514 0.38 19.00 34.11
C THR A 514 1.90 18.91 34.12
N PHE A 515 2.57 20.06 34.11
CA PHE A 515 4.03 20.14 34.15
C PHE A 515 4.48 20.52 35.54
N GLU A 516 4.89 19.53 36.32
CA GLU A 516 5.59 19.73 37.58
C GLU A 516 6.77 18.74 37.56
N LYS A 517 7.99 19.23 37.75
CA LYS A 517 9.19 18.41 37.85
C LYS A 517 9.60 18.30 39.32
N ASN A 518 8.73 17.72 40.14
CA ASN A 518 8.96 17.50 41.56
C ASN A 518 9.23 16.01 41.82
N GLY A 519 10.40 15.51 41.39
CA GLY A 519 10.78 14.10 41.54
C GLY A 519 11.91 13.65 40.60
N ASP A 520 12.04 12.33 40.43
CA ASP A 520 13.08 11.66 39.62
C ASP A 520 12.72 11.57 38.12
N GLY A 521 11.57 12.15 37.72
CA GLY A 521 11.08 12.12 36.36
C GLY A 521 9.98 13.14 36.07
N LEU A 522 9.46 13.12 34.84
CA LEU A 522 8.37 13.95 34.33
C LEU A 522 7.16 13.05 34.03
N ALA A 523 6.06 13.23 34.75
CA ALA A 523 4.86 12.43 34.54
C ALA A 523 4.15 12.82 33.23
N ILE A 524 3.90 11.84 32.36
CA ILE A 524 2.98 12.01 31.22
C ILE A 524 1.53 11.91 31.71
N VAL A 525 1.28 10.94 32.60
CA VAL A 525 0.01 10.71 33.27
C VAL A 525 0.30 10.49 34.75
N LYS A 526 -0.22 11.37 35.62
CA LYS A 526 -0.14 11.21 37.08
C LYS A 526 -0.98 10.01 37.52
N GLY A 527 -0.61 9.37 38.62
CA GLY A 527 -1.24 8.15 39.09
C GLY A 527 -0.24 7.17 39.72
N SER A 528 -0.74 6.01 40.14
CA SER A 528 0.10 4.97 40.72
C SER A 528 -0.02 3.66 39.95
N ALA A 529 1.13 3.07 39.63
CA ALA A 529 1.23 1.74 39.03
C ALA A 529 2.28 0.94 39.79
N HIS A 530 1.99 -0.34 40.02
CA HIS A 530 2.89 -1.25 40.71
C HIS A 530 2.91 -2.59 39.98
N GLY A 531 4.10 -3.11 39.73
CA GLY A 531 4.29 -4.42 39.13
C GLY A 531 5.72 -4.65 38.66
N PRO A 532 6.00 -5.84 38.12
CA PRO A 532 7.31 -6.18 37.60
C PRO A 532 7.63 -5.40 36.33
N ALA A 533 8.90 -5.08 36.12
CA ALA A 533 9.37 -4.44 34.91
C ALA A 533 9.37 -5.42 33.72
N LEU A 534 8.95 -4.95 32.55
CA LEU A 534 9.29 -5.55 31.27
C LEU A 534 10.19 -4.56 30.52
N ASN A 535 11.50 -4.81 30.50
CA ASN A 535 12.46 -3.96 29.79
C ASN A 535 12.46 -4.34 28.30
N LEU A 536 12.11 -3.36 27.45
CA LEU A 536 12.04 -3.47 25.99
C LEU A 536 13.07 -2.58 25.26
N ILE A 537 14.14 -2.15 25.95
CA ILE A 537 15.17 -1.27 25.35
C ILE A 537 15.90 -1.96 24.19
N GLN A 538 16.06 -3.28 24.23
CA GLN A 538 16.72 -4.04 23.16
C GLN A 538 15.83 -4.13 21.90
N GLU A 539 14.53 -4.01 22.06
CA GLU A 539 13.50 -4.08 21.02
C GLU A 539 13.20 -2.72 20.38
N LYS A 540 13.90 -1.65 20.80
CA LYS A 540 13.66 -0.28 20.34
C LYS A 540 13.66 -0.10 18.82
N GLU A 541 14.52 -0.81 18.09
CA GLU A 541 14.58 -0.71 16.62
C GLU A 541 13.30 -1.25 15.97
N THR A 542 12.78 -2.37 16.49
CA THR A 542 11.51 -2.95 16.05
C THR A 542 10.35 -2.02 16.38
N LEU A 543 10.30 -1.50 17.61
CA LEU A 543 9.23 -0.60 18.05
C LEU A 543 9.23 0.73 17.28
N PHE A 544 10.44 1.27 17.00
CA PHE A 544 10.63 2.41 16.12
C PHE A 544 10.06 2.13 14.74
N ARG A 545 10.51 1.05 14.08
CA ARG A 545 10.10 0.71 12.72
C ARG A 545 8.59 0.54 12.59
N LEU A 546 7.96 -0.17 13.54
CA LEU A 546 6.51 -0.39 13.56
C LEU A 546 5.70 0.87 13.88
N SER A 547 6.33 1.92 14.43
CA SER A 547 5.69 3.21 14.70
C SER A 547 5.81 4.22 13.54
N VAL A 548 6.58 3.89 12.49
CA VAL A 548 6.76 4.75 11.30
C VAL A 548 5.66 4.56 10.25
N GLY A 549 4.91 3.45 10.27
CA GLY A 549 3.80 3.20 9.35
C GLY A 549 2.49 3.93 9.73
N PRO A 550 1.58 4.22 8.78
CA PRO A 550 0.24 4.75 9.06
C PRO A 550 -0.69 3.74 9.77
N ALA A 551 -0.22 2.54 10.11
CA ALA A 551 -0.98 1.45 10.71
C ALA A 551 -1.47 1.73 12.16
N VAL A 552 -0.93 2.72 12.86
CA VAL A 552 -1.33 3.03 14.25
C VAL A 552 -2.62 3.88 14.32
N SER A 553 -3.29 4.10 13.19
CA SER A 553 -4.58 4.80 13.13
C SER A 553 -5.74 3.87 13.50
N ILE A 554 -6.07 3.78 14.79
CA ILE A 554 -7.35 3.42 15.49
C ILE A 554 -8.11 2.12 15.08
N ASN A 555 -8.07 1.68 13.82
CA ASN A 555 -8.83 0.54 13.29
C ASN A 555 -7.94 -0.61 12.73
N LYS A 556 -6.61 -0.52 12.84
CA LYS A 556 -5.66 -1.53 12.31
C LYS A 556 -4.87 -2.28 13.39
N SER A 557 -5.29 -2.20 14.66
CA SER A 557 -4.64 -2.88 15.80
C SER A 557 -4.54 -4.40 15.62
N ASP A 558 -5.52 -5.01 14.97
CA ASP A 558 -5.56 -6.46 14.75
C ASP A 558 -4.43 -6.94 13.86
N ASP A 559 -4.13 -6.21 12.78
CA ASP A 559 -3.06 -6.58 11.83
C ASP A 559 -1.67 -6.51 12.47
N LEU A 560 -1.45 -5.53 13.35
CA LEU A 560 -0.22 -5.38 14.12
C LEU A 560 -0.06 -6.48 15.16
N ALA A 561 -1.14 -6.92 15.81
CA ALA A 561 -1.11 -8.02 16.78
C ALA A 561 -0.64 -9.34 16.17
N TYR A 562 -0.76 -9.52 14.84
CA TYR A 562 -0.28 -10.72 14.16
C TYR A 562 1.23 -10.72 13.85
N HIS A 563 1.91 -9.58 13.96
CA HIS A 563 3.34 -9.44 13.67
C HIS A 563 4.18 -10.30 14.62
N THR A 564 5.14 -11.06 14.08
CA THR A 564 5.88 -12.08 14.82
C THR A 564 6.61 -11.51 16.05
N GLU A 565 7.25 -10.35 15.94
CA GLU A 565 7.94 -9.71 17.08
C GLU A 565 6.95 -9.22 18.16
N LEU A 566 5.81 -8.65 17.78
CA LEU A 566 4.81 -8.18 18.73
C LEU A 566 4.14 -9.36 19.44
N LYS A 567 3.91 -10.49 18.75
CA LYS A 567 3.46 -11.74 19.38
C LYS A 567 4.40 -12.25 20.46
N LYS A 568 5.72 -12.14 20.26
CA LYS A 568 6.69 -12.52 21.29
C LYS A 568 6.51 -11.65 22.53
N ILE A 569 6.36 -10.33 22.35
CA ILE A 569 6.09 -9.40 23.45
C ILE A 569 4.75 -9.73 24.14
N PHE A 570 3.68 -10.00 23.38
CA PHE A 570 2.40 -10.44 23.95
C PHE A 570 2.54 -11.72 24.78
N GLY A 571 3.26 -12.73 24.27
CA GLY A 571 3.49 -13.97 25.01
C GLY A 571 4.25 -13.76 26.31
N VAL A 572 5.22 -12.83 26.34
CA VAL A 572 5.93 -12.44 27.56
C VAL A 572 5.01 -11.69 28.53
N LEU A 573 4.20 -10.74 28.03
CA LEU A 573 3.21 -10.01 28.84
C LEU A 573 2.21 -10.96 29.51
N GLU A 574 1.75 -11.99 28.80
CA GLU A 574 0.80 -12.98 29.32
C GLU A 574 1.41 -13.95 30.34
N ALA A 575 2.74 -14.05 30.40
CA ALA A 575 3.44 -14.89 31.38
C ALA A 575 3.57 -14.23 32.75
N PHE A 576 3.37 -12.91 32.87
CA PHE A 576 3.41 -12.22 34.16
C PHE A 576 2.12 -12.48 34.98
N GLU A 577 2.28 -12.74 36.28
CA GLU A 577 1.14 -12.94 37.19
C GLU A 577 0.36 -11.64 37.46
N THR A 578 1.07 -10.51 37.44
CA THR A 578 0.51 -9.15 37.57
C THR A 578 0.86 -8.35 36.34
N LYS A 579 0.04 -7.34 36.00
CA LYS A 579 0.31 -6.49 34.85
C LYS A 579 1.67 -5.79 35.03
N PRO A 580 2.63 -5.99 34.10
CA PRO A 580 3.95 -5.39 34.23
C PRO A 580 3.94 -3.90 33.88
N ILE A 581 5.02 -3.22 34.26
CA ILE A 581 5.34 -1.86 33.81
C ILE A 581 6.33 -1.97 32.65
N ILE A 582 5.99 -1.44 31.48
CA ILE A 582 6.90 -1.45 30.33
C ILE A 582 7.96 -0.37 30.49
N VAL A 583 9.22 -0.72 30.27
CA VAL A 583 10.37 0.19 30.31
C VAL A 583 11.02 0.22 28.94
N VAL A 584 11.09 1.38 28.31
CA VAL A 584 11.63 1.55 26.95
C VAL A 584 12.18 2.97 26.77
N ASP A 585 12.97 3.24 25.73
CA ASP A 585 13.59 4.55 25.56
C ASP A 585 12.59 5.65 25.19
N LYS A 586 11.65 5.40 24.28
CA LYS A 586 10.73 6.42 23.75
C LYS A 586 9.26 5.97 23.70
N PRO A 587 8.29 6.90 23.69
CA PRO A 587 6.85 6.61 23.61
C PRO A 587 6.40 6.22 22.21
N TYR A 588 6.91 5.09 21.70
CA TYR A 588 6.55 4.53 20.40
C TYR A 588 5.04 4.32 20.24
N ALA A 589 4.44 4.90 19.20
CA ALA A 589 3.00 4.83 18.97
C ALA A 589 2.44 3.39 18.96
N VAL A 590 3.21 2.41 18.49
CA VAL A 590 2.83 0.99 18.47
C VAL A 590 2.53 0.41 19.86
N LEU A 591 3.07 0.98 20.94
CA LEU A 591 2.86 0.51 22.31
C LEU A 591 1.41 0.61 22.78
N SER A 592 0.58 1.41 22.11
CA SER A 592 -0.85 1.54 22.39
C SER A 592 -1.60 0.21 22.36
N ILE A 593 -1.12 -0.77 21.59
CA ILE A 593 -1.73 -2.12 21.52
C ILE A 593 -1.61 -2.91 22.83
N PHE A 594 -0.75 -2.49 23.76
CA PHE A 594 -0.49 -3.21 25.01
C PHE A 594 -1.25 -2.68 26.23
N PHE A 595 -2.05 -1.61 26.07
CA PHE A 595 -2.71 -0.90 27.18
C PHE A 595 -3.48 -1.82 28.14
N ASP A 596 -4.24 -2.78 27.62
CA ASP A 596 -5.03 -3.70 28.45
C ASP A 596 -4.20 -4.72 29.24
N LYS A 597 -2.90 -4.88 28.90
CA LYS A 597 -2.00 -5.89 29.46
C LYS A 597 -0.95 -5.31 30.41
N VAL A 598 -0.88 -4.00 30.57
CA VAL A 598 0.17 -3.32 31.35
C VAL A 598 -0.41 -2.49 32.50
N ALA A 599 0.41 -2.26 33.52
CA ALA A 599 0.06 -1.39 34.66
C ALA A 599 0.47 0.07 34.41
N GLY A 600 1.51 0.29 33.61
CA GLY A 600 2.03 1.62 33.30
C GLY A 600 3.25 1.58 32.38
N PHE A 601 3.79 2.75 32.09
CA PHE A 601 4.95 2.91 31.21
C PHE A 601 6.03 3.80 31.83
N ILE A 602 7.30 3.48 31.54
CA ILE A 602 8.44 4.33 31.84
C ILE A 602 9.26 4.51 30.57
N PHE A 603 9.51 5.77 30.22
CA PHE A 603 10.28 6.18 29.06
C PHE A 603 11.58 6.85 29.49
N LYS A 604 12.65 6.73 28.71
CA LYS A 604 13.90 7.50 28.94
C LYS A 604 13.67 8.98 28.67
N GLU A 605 13.03 9.23 27.54
CA GLU A 605 12.76 10.53 26.95
C GLU A 605 11.53 10.43 26.05
N GLY A 606 11.03 11.57 25.58
CA GLY A 606 9.96 11.56 24.60
C GLY A 606 9.03 12.76 24.69
N SER A 607 8.22 12.87 23.65
CA SER A 607 7.24 13.93 23.48
C SER A 607 6.05 13.78 24.42
N LEU A 608 5.67 14.85 25.13
CA LEU A 608 4.42 14.89 25.89
C LEU A 608 3.19 15.09 24.99
N LEU A 609 3.39 15.57 23.76
CA LEU A 609 2.33 15.87 22.79
C LEU A 609 2.17 14.80 21.69
N CYS A 610 3.00 13.77 21.68
CA CYS A 610 2.91 12.69 20.70
C CYS A 610 1.63 11.87 20.87
N HIS A 611 1.29 11.11 19.83
CA HIS A 611 0.06 10.32 19.80
C HIS A 611 -0.05 9.34 20.96
N LEU A 612 1.03 8.62 21.32
CA LEU A 612 0.99 7.70 22.46
C LEU A 612 0.71 8.44 23.77
N SER A 613 1.38 9.57 24.00
CA SER A 613 1.18 10.38 25.21
C SER A 613 -0.25 10.89 25.36
N VAL A 614 -0.90 11.26 24.25
CA VAL A 614 -2.33 11.61 24.22
C VAL A 614 -3.18 10.39 24.61
N LEU A 615 -2.96 9.24 23.96
CA LEU A 615 -3.72 8.02 24.24
C LEU A 615 -3.55 7.53 25.68
N LEU A 616 -2.35 7.65 26.25
CA LEU A 616 -2.08 7.33 27.65
C LEU A 616 -2.93 8.18 28.60
N ARG A 617 -3.09 9.48 28.32
CA ARG A 617 -3.93 10.39 29.11
C ARG A 617 -5.41 10.04 28.98
N GLU A 618 -5.88 9.77 27.77
CA GLU A 618 -7.28 9.39 27.52
C GLU A 618 -7.67 8.07 28.20
N ASN A 619 -6.71 7.15 28.36
CA ASN A 619 -6.91 5.86 29.04
C ASN A 619 -6.47 5.87 30.51
N GLU A 620 -6.05 7.03 31.04
CA GLU A 620 -5.60 7.21 32.43
C GLU A 620 -4.50 6.22 32.86
N ILE A 621 -3.57 5.87 31.96
CA ILE A 621 -2.51 4.89 32.23
C ILE A 621 -1.28 5.57 32.84
N PRO A 622 -0.89 5.27 34.10
CA PRO A 622 0.25 5.92 34.75
C PRO A 622 1.54 5.78 33.94
N SER A 623 2.19 6.90 33.67
CA SER A 623 3.31 6.95 32.73
C SER A 623 4.33 8.03 33.10
N LEU A 624 5.62 7.69 33.06
CA LEU A 624 6.71 8.54 33.54
C LEU A 624 7.86 8.61 32.52
N ILE A 625 8.44 9.79 32.33
CA ILE A 625 9.73 9.98 31.65
C ILE A 625 10.81 10.09 32.73
N SER A 626 11.79 9.18 32.76
CA SER A 626 12.88 9.19 33.73
C SER A 626 14.20 8.74 33.08
N PRO A 627 15.34 9.41 33.34
CA PRO A 627 16.62 9.02 32.79
C PRO A 627 17.20 7.74 33.42
N ILE A 628 16.61 7.24 34.52
CA ILE A 628 17.15 6.15 35.35
C ILE A 628 16.76 4.75 34.79
N ILE A 629 16.25 4.67 33.57
CA ILE A 629 15.79 3.38 33.02
C ILE A 629 16.92 2.40 32.68
N ASP A 630 18.15 2.88 32.45
CA ASP A 630 19.26 2.05 31.97
C ASP A 630 19.69 0.98 33.01
N GLU A 631 19.32 1.17 34.28
CA GLU A 631 19.63 0.24 35.38
C GLU A 631 18.52 -0.79 35.64
N ILE A 632 17.33 -0.61 35.06
CA ILE A 632 16.16 -1.45 35.34
C ILE A 632 16.22 -2.73 34.52
N LYS A 633 16.12 -3.89 35.17
CA LYS A 633 16.07 -5.20 34.51
C LYS A 633 14.64 -5.74 34.47
N THR A 634 14.34 -6.58 33.48
CA THR A 634 13.07 -7.33 33.44
C THR A 634 12.90 -8.15 34.73
N ASN A 635 11.70 -8.09 35.33
CA ASN A 635 11.32 -8.62 36.64
C ASN A 635 11.76 -7.81 37.87
N ASP A 636 12.44 -6.67 37.73
CA ASP A 636 12.60 -5.75 38.85
C ASP A 636 11.23 -5.22 39.29
N GLU A 637 10.99 -5.14 40.59
CA GLU A 637 9.68 -4.68 41.10
C GLU A 637 9.67 -3.15 41.11
N LEU A 638 8.73 -2.55 40.36
CA LEU A 638 8.64 -1.11 40.18
C LEU A 638 7.37 -0.54 40.79
N LEU A 639 7.49 0.66 41.36
CA LEU A 639 6.37 1.50 41.78
C LEU A 639 6.51 2.88 41.15
N ILE A 640 5.53 3.22 40.32
CA ILE A 640 5.27 4.60 39.88
C ILE A 640 4.31 5.21 40.90
N SER A 641 4.67 6.37 41.45
CA SER A 641 3.80 7.17 42.32
C SER A 641 3.88 8.63 41.89
N ASP A 642 2.94 9.03 41.04
CA ASP A 642 2.87 10.31 40.37
C ASP A 642 4.15 10.64 39.57
N GLN A 643 5.14 11.26 40.21
CA GLN A 643 6.40 11.70 39.58
C GLN A 643 7.63 10.96 40.12
N GLN A 644 7.44 10.02 41.04
CA GLN A 644 8.51 9.25 41.64
C GLN A 644 8.53 7.83 41.08
N LEU A 645 9.74 7.37 40.79
CA LEU A 645 10.03 6.00 40.43
C LEU A 645 10.78 5.34 41.59
N LEU A 646 10.22 4.27 42.13
CA LEU A 646 10.87 3.46 43.16
C LEU A 646 11.14 2.06 42.61
N ILE A 647 12.42 1.66 42.63
CA ILE A 647 12.85 0.28 42.33
C ILE A 647 12.87 -0.47 43.67
N LEU A 648 11.84 -1.28 43.92
CA LEU A 648 11.61 -1.93 45.21
C LEU A 648 12.47 -3.19 45.40
N LYS A 649 12.91 -3.81 44.30
CA LYS A 649 13.77 -5.01 44.34
C LYS A 649 14.58 -5.14 43.04
N VAL A 650 15.91 -5.15 43.18
CA VAL A 650 16.84 -5.44 42.07
C VAL A 650 17.03 -6.95 41.99
N THR A 651 16.75 -7.54 40.83
CA THR A 651 16.94 -8.96 40.60
C THR A 651 18.45 -9.25 40.50
N GLU A 652 19.05 -9.82 41.55
CA GLU A 652 20.43 -10.34 41.47
C GLU A 652 20.48 -11.49 40.44
N GLU A 653 21.35 -11.36 39.44
CA GLU A 653 21.64 -12.42 38.47
C GLU A 653 22.03 -13.70 39.22
N ARG A 654 21.11 -14.66 39.31
CA ARG A 654 21.49 -16.05 39.55
C ARG A 654 22.20 -16.53 38.29
N GLY A 655 23.53 -16.49 38.33
CA GLY A 655 24.39 -17.10 37.32
C GLY A 655 23.92 -18.52 37.02
N ALA A 656 23.44 -18.74 35.79
CA ALA A 656 23.25 -20.06 35.25
C ALA A 656 24.61 -20.56 34.72
N THR A 657 25.48 -21.01 35.63
CA THR A 657 26.44 -22.05 35.30
C THR A 657 25.71 -23.38 35.32
N SER A 658 25.30 -23.88 34.16
CA SER A 658 25.44 -25.27 33.67
C SER A 658 24.50 -25.54 32.50
#